data_AF-A0A957VF24-F1
#
_entry.id   AF-A0A957VF24-F1
#
_cell.length_a   1.000
_cell.length_b   1.000
_cell.length_c   1.000
_cell.angle_alpha   90.00
_cell.angle_beta   90.00
_cell.angle_gamma   90.00
#
_symmetry.space_group_name_H-M   'P 1'
#
loop_
_entity.id
_entity.type
_entity.pdbx_description
1 polymer ?
#
loop_
_entity_poly.entity_id
_entity_poly.type
_entity_poly.pdbx_seq_one_letter_code
_entity_poly.pdbx_strand_id
1 'polypeptide(L)'
;VGTAEKEGESVAFNIGFERGYNNLCGEFVGDARKGIVSAGGAADLELTFHFDHIFGDAELPADDSLNELAPGFAPFASQATNGVVETDLATLEDALTAGEYEMIVDILPTLGHTGEGHCLYTDLGTLEFRANGEDFVRQGFTSKDGWAISFEHVYVTVSDITAYQTDPPYEPEEGVVLNATTVVEVPGVYTIDLAAGDDDAEPIFVAEAAVPAGQYNALSWDTVPAVDGEAAGYTVLLVGTAEKEGESVAFNIGFERGYNNLCGEFVGDARKGILSAGGQADLELTFHFDHIFGDGELPADDSLNELAPGFAPFASLAADGVVETDLTALEEGLTAGEYEMIVDILPTLGHTGEGHCLYTDLGTLEFRANGEDFVRQGFTSKDGWAISFEHVYVTVSDITAYQTNPPYEPGEGGLRPIAAAGLPGPYTIDLAEGADDAEPIFIDQLFPPAGQYNALAWDTVPATDGEAAGYAVLMQGTAEKEGESIAFSIGVENSYNNLCGEFVGDARKGILSAGGLADLELTFHFDHIFGDAELPADDGLNELAPGFAPFASMAEDGVVETDLTALEEALTTDEYQMIVDILPTLGHTGEGHCLYDPTGTLEFRANGEDFVRQGFTSKDGWAISFDHVYVNLTDITAYQTDPPYEPDAGDEIEAETTVMLAGPYLVDLAAGADDAEPILVDHLIAPSGQYNALAWQMVPASEGETAGYAVLMQGTAEKEGESLEFTIGVENSYSNLCGEFVGDARKGILRPDGAADLELTFHFDHIFGDADLPADDSLNELAPGFEPFASQATNGLIETDLATLEEALTADEYEMLVEILPTLGHTGEGHCYYGLE
;
A
#
# COMPACT_ATOMS: atom_id res chain seq x y z
N VAL A 1 -31.09 -10.07 4.26
CA VAL A 1 -32.11 -10.21 5.33
C VAL A 1 -33.00 -8.98 5.34
N GLY A 2 -34.32 -9.15 5.41
CA GLY A 2 -35.24 -8.01 5.39
C GLY A 2 -36.70 -8.39 5.65
N THR A 3 -37.60 -7.47 5.35
CA THR A 3 -39.05 -7.67 5.42
C THR A 3 -39.70 -7.00 4.23
N ALA A 4 -40.56 -7.71 3.51
CA ALA A 4 -41.34 -7.18 2.41
C ALA A 4 -42.78 -6.94 2.86
N GLU A 5 -43.36 -5.79 2.50
CA GLU A 5 -44.75 -5.44 2.83
C GLU A 5 -45.57 -5.18 1.56
N LYS A 6 -46.77 -5.77 1.49
CA LYS A 6 -47.73 -5.53 0.42
C LYS A 6 -49.15 -5.56 0.95
N GLU A 7 -49.89 -4.47 0.76
CA GLU A 7 -51.30 -4.34 1.18
C GLU A 7 -51.56 -4.66 2.67
N GLY A 8 -50.57 -4.42 3.53
CA GLY A 8 -50.64 -4.70 4.97
C GLY A 8 -50.30 -6.13 5.38
N GLU A 9 -49.91 -6.98 4.43
CA GLU A 9 -49.23 -8.26 4.70
C GLU A 9 -47.72 -8.02 4.76
N SER A 10 -47.04 -8.66 5.71
CA SER A 10 -45.61 -8.51 5.95
C SER A 10 -44.96 -9.90 5.94
N VAL A 11 -43.90 -10.08 5.16
CA VAL A 11 -43.16 -11.33 5.01
C VAL A 11 -41.69 -11.05 5.34
N ALA A 12 -41.19 -11.67 6.41
CA ALA A 12 -39.77 -11.61 6.72
C ALA A 12 -38.99 -12.50 5.75
N PHE A 13 -37.77 -12.12 5.40
CA PHE A 13 -36.93 -12.93 4.52
C PHE A 13 -35.46 -12.92 4.89
N ASN A 14 -34.82 -14.05 4.62
CA ASN A 14 -33.39 -14.27 4.59
C ASN A 14 -33.09 -15.03 3.29
N ILE A 15 -32.45 -14.34 2.36
CA ILE A 15 -32.12 -14.85 1.02
C ILE A 15 -30.61 -14.79 0.91
N GLY A 16 -29.98 -15.94 0.66
CA GLY A 16 -28.54 -16.04 0.41
C GLY A 16 -28.26 -16.31 -1.07
N PHE A 17 -27.18 -15.72 -1.59
CA PHE A 17 -26.63 -16.06 -2.91
C PHE A 17 -25.17 -16.47 -2.69
N GLU A 18 -24.81 -17.69 -3.07
CA GLU A 18 -23.50 -18.29 -2.79
C GLU A 18 -22.52 -18.23 -3.98
N ARG A 19 -22.88 -17.51 -5.06
CA ARG A 19 -22.05 -17.37 -6.26
C ARG A 19 -21.24 -16.08 -6.23
N GLY A 20 -19.94 -16.19 -6.47
CA GLY A 20 -19.02 -15.06 -6.60
C GLY A 20 -18.90 -14.55 -8.04
N TYR A 21 -18.68 -13.25 -8.19
CA TYR A 21 -18.52 -12.58 -9.49
C TYR A 21 -17.32 -11.64 -9.44
N ASN A 22 -16.55 -11.59 -10.53
CA ASN A 22 -15.53 -10.55 -10.71
C ASN A 22 -16.19 -9.42 -11.48
N ASN A 23 -16.38 -8.29 -10.81
CA ASN A 23 -16.94 -7.10 -11.43
C ASN A 23 -15.80 -6.16 -11.80
N LEU A 24 -15.46 -6.12 -13.08
CA LEU A 24 -14.60 -5.08 -13.62
C LEU A 24 -15.48 -3.89 -13.96
N CYS A 25 -15.54 -2.95 -13.03
CA CYS A 25 -16.34 -1.74 -13.16
C CYS A 25 -15.57 -0.65 -13.92
N GLY A 26 -16.29 0.16 -14.67
CA GLY A 26 -15.76 1.39 -15.23
C GLY A 26 -15.62 2.49 -14.18
N GLU A 27 -15.43 3.72 -14.64
CA GLU A 27 -15.44 4.92 -13.78
C GLU A 27 -16.75 5.01 -12.97
N PHE A 28 -16.65 5.54 -11.75
CA PHE A 28 -17.82 5.80 -10.91
C PHE A 28 -18.77 6.78 -11.60
N VAL A 29 -20.06 6.44 -11.69
CA VAL A 29 -21.10 7.30 -12.26
C VAL A 29 -22.00 7.80 -11.14
N GLY A 30 -21.95 9.08 -10.81
CA GLY A 30 -22.83 9.69 -9.82
C GLY A 30 -22.59 11.19 -9.72
N ASP A 31 -23.27 11.85 -8.78
CA ASP A 31 -23.20 13.32 -8.66
C ASP A 31 -21.81 13.85 -8.25
N ALA A 32 -20.94 13.00 -7.70
CA ALA A 32 -19.55 13.32 -7.38
C ALA A 32 -18.61 12.19 -7.85
N ARG A 33 -17.51 12.52 -8.55
CA ARG A 33 -16.50 11.52 -8.94
C ARG A 33 -15.83 10.90 -7.71
N LYS A 34 -15.53 9.61 -7.80
CA LYS A 34 -14.91 8.79 -6.75
C LYS A 34 -13.76 7.96 -7.33
N GLY A 35 -12.86 7.47 -6.48
CA GLY A 35 -11.75 6.62 -6.88
C GLY A 35 -10.52 7.31 -7.49
N ILE A 36 -10.43 8.64 -7.37
CA ILE A 36 -9.26 9.42 -7.79
C ILE A 36 -8.34 9.55 -6.56
N VAL A 37 -7.29 8.73 -6.50
CA VAL A 37 -6.30 8.73 -5.43
C VAL A 37 -5.16 9.66 -5.79
N SER A 38 -4.94 10.71 -4.98
CA SER A 38 -3.76 11.58 -5.07
C SER A 38 -2.54 10.94 -4.38
N ALA A 39 -1.32 11.31 -4.78
CA ALA A 39 -0.11 10.75 -4.16
C ALA A 39 -0.04 11.16 -2.67
N GLY A 40 -0.07 10.18 -1.78
CA GLY A 40 -0.18 10.41 -0.32
C GLY A 40 -1.59 10.75 0.17
N GLY A 41 -2.58 10.84 -0.74
CA GLY A 41 -3.99 11.02 -0.41
C GLY A 41 -4.74 9.69 -0.31
N ALA A 42 -5.94 9.73 0.26
CA ALA A 42 -6.88 8.61 0.26
C ALA A 42 -8.08 8.99 -0.62
N ALA A 43 -8.53 8.08 -1.48
CA ALA A 43 -9.79 8.25 -2.20
C ALA A 43 -10.83 7.27 -1.68
N ASP A 44 -12.07 7.74 -1.68
CA ASP A 44 -13.21 6.85 -1.53
C ASP A 44 -13.47 6.18 -2.88
N LEU A 45 -13.36 4.86 -2.92
CA LEU A 45 -14.02 4.05 -3.93
C LEU A 45 -15.37 3.62 -3.36
N GLU A 46 -16.44 3.93 -4.09
CA GLU A 46 -17.77 3.44 -3.72
C GLU A 46 -18.13 2.24 -4.59
N LEU A 47 -18.47 1.15 -3.91
CA LEU A 47 -19.10 -0.02 -4.49
C LEU A 47 -20.59 0.04 -4.16
N THR A 48 -21.42 0.22 -5.18
CA THR A 48 -22.87 0.34 -5.03
C THR A 48 -23.52 -0.98 -5.42
N PHE A 49 -24.53 -1.41 -4.64
CA PHE A 49 -25.30 -2.62 -4.92
C PHE A 49 -26.77 -2.27 -5.13
N HIS A 50 -27.23 -2.43 -6.37
CA HIS A 50 -28.58 -2.08 -6.81
C HIS A 50 -29.51 -3.30 -6.72
N PHE A 51 -30.33 -3.36 -5.66
CA PHE A 51 -31.26 -4.48 -5.41
C PHE A 51 -32.61 -4.36 -6.15
N ASP A 52 -32.89 -3.19 -6.70
CA ASP A 52 -33.98 -2.95 -7.64
C ASP A 52 -33.82 -3.77 -8.93
N HIS A 53 -32.62 -4.18 -9.29
CA HIS A 53 -32.38 -5.21 -10.32
C HIS A 53 -33.08 -6.55 -9.97
N ILE A 54 -33.17 -6.92 -8.69
CA ILE A 54 -33.92 -8.13 -8.26
C ILE A 54 -35.40 -7.82 -8.09
N PHE A 55 -35.73 -6.72 -7.42
CA PHE A 55 -37.09 -6.49 -6.93
C PHE A 55 -37.96 -5.59 -7.83
N GLY A 56 -37.35 -4.89 -8.78
CA GLY A 56 -37.94 -3.82 -9.57
C GLY A 56 -38.09 -2.53 -8.78
N ASP A 57 -38.51 -1.47 -9.47
CA ASP A 57 -38.91 -0.20 -8.89
C ASP A 57 -40.38 0.11 -9.23
N ALA A 58 -41.22 0.17 -8.19
CA ALA A 58 -42.65 0.43 -8.33
C ALA A 58 -42.97 1.88 -8.77
N GLU A 59 -42.01 2.80 -8.70
CA GLU A 59 -42.15 4.18 -9.20
C GLU A 59 -41.97 4.26 -10.72
N LEU A 60 -41.30 3.27 -11.32
CA LEU A 60 -41.11 3.18 -12.77
C LEU A 60 -42.29 2.47 -13.47
N PRO A 61 -42.53 2.77 -14.77
CA PRO A 61 -43.48 2.02 -15.58
C PRO A 61 -43.16 0.52 -15.62
N ALA A 62 -44.19 -0.32 -15.80
CA ALA A 62 -44.00 -1.77 -15.89
C ALA A 62 -43.26 -2.23 -17.16
N ASP A 63 -43.17 -1.36 -18.17
CA ASP A 63 -42.41 -1.54 -19.41
C ASP A 63 -41.03 -0.85 -19.38
N ASP A 64 -40.61 -0.37 -18.20
CA ASP A 64 -39.24 0.06 -17.98
C ASP A 64 -38.29 -1.15 -17.97
N SER A 65 -37.10 -1.02 -18.55
CA SER A 65 -36.12 -2.11 -18.65
C SER A 65 -35.75 -2.70 -17.30
N LEU A 66 -35.71 -1.89 -16.23
CA LEU A 66 -35.44 -2.39 -14.88
C LEU A 66 -36.54 -3.35 -14.43
N ASN A 67 -37.80 -2.94 -14.58
CA ASN A 67 -38.97 -3.73 -14.19
C ASN A 67 -39.24 -4.93 -15.11
N GLU A 68 -38.86 -4.85 -16.39
CA GLU A 68 -38.97 -5.97 -17.33
C GLU A 68 -37.97 -7.09 -17.04
N LEU A 69 -36.79 -6.73 -16.52
CA LEU A 69 -35.70 -7.68 -16.20
C LEU A 69 -35.74 -8.17 -14.75
N ALA A 70 -36.37 -7.42 -13.84
CA ALA A 70 -36.46 -7.80 -12.44
C ALA A 70 -37.47 -8.95 -12.19
N PRO A 71 -37.07 -10.04 -11.51
CA PRO A 71 -37.98 -11.12 -11.13
C PRO A 71 -39.05 -10.68 -10.11
N GLY A 72 -38.79 -9.61 -9.36
CA GLY A 72 -39.65 -9.11 -8.29
C GLY A 72 -39.61 -9.98 -7.03
N PHE A 73 -40.39 -9.60 -6.01
CA PHE A 73 -40.42 -10.36 -4.74
C PHE A 73 -41.31 -11.62 -4.79
N ALA A 74 -42.17 -11.77 -5.81
CA ALA A 74 -43.17 -12.84 -5.86
C ALA A 74 -42.57 -14.26 -5.89
N PRO A 75 -41.50 -14.54 -6.66
CA PRO A 75 -40.82 -15.84 -6.64
C PRO A 75 -40.34 -16.24 -5.23
N PHE A 76 -39.72 -15.31 -4.50
CA PHE A 76 -39.26 -15.54 -3.12
C PHE A 76 -40.41 -15.73 -2.14
N ALA A 77 -41.45 -14.89 -2.22
CA ALA A 77 -42.63 -14.97 -1.34
C ALA A 77 -43.35 -16.33 -1.44
N SER A 78 -43.28 -16.99 -2.60
CA SER A 78 -43.84 -18.33 -2.79
C SER A 78 -43.17 -19.41 -1.93
N GLN A 79 -41.94 -19.15 -1.45
CA GLN A 79 -41.17 -20.03 -0.56
C GLN A 79 -41.45 -19.79 0.93
N ALA A 80 -42.29 -18.81 1.27
CA ALA A 80 -42.52 -18.44 2.66
C ALA A 80 -43.15 -19.60 3.46
N THR A 81 -42.45 -20.04 4.51
CA THR A 81 -42.95 -21.01 5.48
C THR A 81 -43.24 -20.30 6.80
N ASN A 82 -44.50 -20.31 7.23
CA ASN A 82 -44.98 -19.56 8.41
C ASN A 82 -44.72 -18.04 8.33
N GLY A 83 -44.77 -17.45 7.12
CA GLY A 83 -44.57 -16.02 6.91
C GLY A 83 -43.10 -15.57 6.90
N VAL A 84 -42.16 -16.52 6.80
CA VAL A 84 -40.73 -16.25 6.67
C VAL A 84 -40.19 -16.97 5.44
N VAL A 85 -39.46 -16.27 4.58
CA VAL A 85 -38.67 -16.85 3.48
C VAL A 85 -37.26 -17.11 4.00
N GLU A 86 -36.82 -18.36 4.01
CA GLU A 86 -35.42 -18.74 4.26
C GLU A 86 -35.00 -19.57 3.06
N THR A 87 -34.14 -19.02 2.20
CA THR A 87 -33.80 -19.66 0.91
C THR A 87 -32.41 -19.26 0.45
N ASP A 88 -31.82 -20.12 -0.39
CA ASP A 88 -30.53 -19.95 -1.07
C ASP A 88 -30.69 -20.27 -2.56
N LEU A 89 -29.64 -20.11 -3.37
CA LEU A 89 -29.71 -20.40 -4.81
C LEU A 89 -30.10 -21.85 -5.08
N ALA A 90 -29.51 -22.81 -4.36
CA ALA A 90 -29.85 -24.22 -4.49
C ALA A 90 -31.35 -24.50 -4.23
N THR A 91 -31.93 -23.88 -3.20
CA THR A 91 -33.35 -24.01 -2.86
C THR A 91 -34.24 -23.34 -3.92
N LEU A 92 -33.82 -22.20 -4.47
CA LEU A 92 -34.55 -21.50 -5.53
C LEU A 92 -34.53 -22.28 -6.85
N GLU A 93 -33.44 -22.96 -7.18
CA GLU A 93 -33.34 -23.83 -8.37
C GLU A 93 -34.41 -24.92 -8.35
N ASP A 94 -34.59 -25.56 -7.18
CA ASP A 94 -35.58 -26.62 -6.99
C ASP A 94 -37.02 -26.10 -6.97
N ALA A 95 -37.22 -24.85 -6.53
CA ALA A 95 -38.54 -24.34 -6.18
C ALA A 95 -39.18 -23.40 -7.22
N LEU A 96 -38.38 -22.82 -8.11
CA LEU A 96 -38.85 -21.91 -9.16
C LEU A 96 -38.99 -22.60 -10.52
N THR A 97 -39.67 -21.95 -11.46
CA THR A 97 -39.57 -22.39 -12.85
C THR A 97 -38.18 -22.07 -13.41
N ALA A 98 -37.71 -22.86 -14.38
CA ALA A 98 -36.39 -22.63 -14.99
C ALA A 98 -36.20 -21.17 -15.47
N GLY A 99 -37.23 -20.53 -16.02
CA GLY A 99 -37.14 -19.14 -16.47
C GLY A 99 -37.10 -18.11 -15.33
N GLU A 100 -37.77 -18.37 -14.20
CA GLU A 100 -37.67 -17.51 -13.01
C GLU A 100 -36.30 -17.65 -12.33
N TYR A 101 -35.77 -18.88 -12.27
CA TYR A 101 -34.44 -19.14 -11.76
C TYR A 101 -33.35 -18.53 -12.66
N GLU A 102 -33.42 -18.74 -13.97
CA GLU A 102 -32.50 -18.13 -14.95
C GLU A 102 -32.50 -16.60 -14.84
N MET A 103 -33.67 -15.97 -14.71
CA MET A 103 -33.77 -14.52 -14.50
C MET A 103 -33.08 -14.05 -13.22
N ILE A 104 -33.20 -14.79 -12.12
CA ILE A 104 -32.48 -14.47 -10.87
C ILE A 104 -30.97 -14.66 -11.08
N VAL A 105 -30.53 -15.77 -11.66
CA VAL A 105 -29.08 -16.04 -11.84
C VAL A 105 -28.43 -15.05 -12.81
N ASP A 106 -29.13 -14.64 -13.87
CA ASP A 106 -28.64 -13.69 -14.87
C ASP A 106 -28.53 -12.26 -14.31
N ILE A 107 -29.35 -11.91 -13.31
CA ILE A 107 -29.38 -10.55 -12.74
C ILE A 107 -28.39 -10.35 -11.59
N LEU A 108 -28.03 -11.41 -10.86
CA LEU A 108 -27.08 -11.35 -9.74
C LEU A 108 -25.71 -10.72 -10.08
N PRO A 109 -25.07 -11.02 -11.22
CA PRO A 109 -23.82 -10.37 -11.58
C PRO A 109 -23.98 -8.87 -11.84
N THR A 110 -25.19 -8.41 -12.17
CA THR A 110 -25.46 -7.00 -12.48
C THR A 110 -25.69 -6.16 -11.24
N LEU A 111 -25.67 -6.71 -10.02
CA LEU A 111 -25.95 -5.92 -8.82
C LEU A 111 -24.83 -4.92 -8.50
N GLY A 112 -23.57 -5.32 -8.74
CA GLY A 112 -22.40 -4.52 -8.44
C GLY A 112 -22.21 -3.41 -9.47
N HIS A 113 -22.07 -2.18 -8.98
CA HIS A 113 -21.81 -0.97 -9.76
C HIS A 113 -20.75 -0.11 -9.07
N THR A 114 -20.17 0.81 -9.83
CA THR A 114 -19.49 2.00 -9.30
C THR A 114 -20.45 3.18 -9.48
N GLY A 115 -21.23 3.49 -8.44
CA GLY A 115 -22.35 4.44 -8.55
C GLY A 115 -23.48 3.86 -9.39
N GLU A 116 -23.80 4.51 -10.51
CA GLU A 116 -24.73 4.06 -11.56
C GLU A 116 -23.98 3.41 -12.76
N GLY A 117 -22.66 3.23 -12.64
CA GLY A 117 -21.80 2.70 -13.70
C GLY A 117 -21.91 1.19 -13.83
N HIS A 118 -22.18 0.69 -15.03
CA HIS A 118 -22.27 -0.75 -15.30
C HIS A 118 -20.89 -1.41 -15.18
N CYS A 119 -20.85 -2.58 -14.52
CA CYS A 119 -19.65 -3.41 -14.49
C CYS A 119 -19.71 -4.50 -15.57
N LEU A 120 -18.55 -4.79 -16.17
CA LEU A 120 -18.37 -6.06 -16.87
C LEU A 120 -18.13 -7.13 -15.81
N TYR A 121 -19.01 -8.10 -15.76
CA TYR A 121 -18.83 -9.24 -14.87
C TYR A 121 -18.27 -10.43 -15.63
N THR A 122 -17.39 -11.16 -14.97
CA THR A 122 -17.06 -12.53 -15.34
C THR A 122 -17.39 -13.43 -14.16
N ASP A 123 -17.96 -14.59 -14.44
CA ASP A 123 -18.14 -15.58 -13.39
C ASP A 123 -16.78 -16.01 -12.87
N LEU A 124 -16.56 -15.81 -11.57
CA LEU A 124 -15.42 -16.40 -10.90
C LEU A 124 -15.66 -17.89 -10.81
N GLY A 125 -14.66 -18.68 -11.20
CA GLY A 125 -14.60 -20.07 -10.80
C GLY A 125 -13.90 -20.19 -9.44
N THR A 126 -13.93 -21.39 -8.87
CA THR A 126 -13.17 -21.73 -7.67
C THR A 126 -11.92 -22.51 -8.07
N LEU A 127 -10.75 -22.01 -7.72
CA LEU A 127 -9.49 -22.70 -7.88
C LEU A 127 -9.09 -23.28 -6.52
N GLU A 128 -9.08 -24.60 -6.40
CA GLU A 128 -8.62 -25.29 -5.20
C GLU A 128 -7.11 -25.56 -5.30
N PHE A 129 -6.42 -25.37 -4.18
CA PHE A 129 -5.01 -25.72 -4.01
C PHE A 129 -4.95 -26.97 -3.15
N ARG A 130 -4.32 -28.01 -3.68
CA ARG A 130 -4.19 -29.31 -3.01
C ARG A 130 -2.74 -29.70 -2.89
N ALA A 131 -2.39 -30.45 -1.85
CA ALA A 131 -1.05 -30.99 -1.65
C ALA A 131 -1.07 -32.52 -1.67
N ASN A 132 -0.05 -33.11 -2.27
CA ASN A 132 0.05 -34.55 -2.47
C ASN A 132 1.46 -35.05 -2.19
N GLY A 133 1.61 -36.12 -1.42
CA GLY A 133 2.89 -36.82 -1.20
C GLY A 133 3.04 -38.08 -2.04
N GLU A 134 2.25 -38.18 -3.12
CA GLU A 134 1.98 -39.39 -3.89
C GLU A 134 1.36 -40.53 -3.06
N ASP A 135 0.99 -41.61 -3.73
CA ASP A 135 0.46 -42.83 -3.11
C ASP A 135 1.45 -43.42 -2.09
N PHE A 136 2.75 -43.18 -2.26
CA PHE A 136 3.81 -43.77 -1.46
C PHE A 136 3.83 -43.30 -0.01
N VAL A 137 3.47 -42.04 0.26
CA VAL A 137 3.46 -41.53 1.64
C VAL A 137 2.40 -42.22 2.49
N ARG A 138 1.27 -42.64 1.89
CA ARG A 138 0.20 -43.34 2.60
C ARG A 138 0.37 -44.86 2.59
N GLN A 139 0.75 -45.43 1.45
CA GLN A 139 0.89 -46.87 1.28
C GLN A 139 2.22 -47.42 1.83
N GLY A 140 3.20 -46.55 2.03
CA GLY A 140 4.59 -46.93 2.22
C GLY A 140 5.22 -47.46 0.93
N PHE A 141 6.54 -47.62 0.94
CA PHE A 141 7.28 -48.18 -0.20
C PHE A 141 8.61 -48.79 0.23
N THR A 142 9.30 -49.46 -0.72
CA THR A 142 10.64 -50.00 -0.46
C THR A 142 11.69 -49.05 -1.02
N SER A 143 12.58 -48.55 -0.18
CA SER A 143 13.70 -47.70 -0.59
C SER A 143 14.67 -48.43 -1.52
N LYS A 144 15.53 -47.68 -2.22
CA LYS A 144 16.55 -48.24 -3.15
C LYS A 144 17.50 -49.25 -2.51
N ASP A 145 17.70 -49.13 -1.19
CA ASP A 145 18.56 -49.99 -0.39
C ASP A 145 17.77 -51.05 0.39
N GLY A 146 16.48 -51.23 0.12
CA GLY A 146 15.67 -52.37 0.55
C GLY A 146 15.05 -52.25 1.93
N TRP A 147 14.86 -51.03 2.45
CA TRP A 147 14.05 -50.77 3.64
C TRP A 147 12.59 -50.57 3.24
N ALA A 148 11.67 -51.27 3.90
CA ALA A 148 10.24 -51.00 3.77
C ALA A 148 9.90 -49.82 4.70
N ILE A 149 9.56 -48.67 4.13
CA ILE A 149 9.24 -47.43 4.84
C ILE A 149 7.72 -47.29 4.92
N SER A 150 7.24 -46.96 6.11
CA SER A 150 5.86 -46.53 6.37
C SER A 150 5.87 -45.21 7.12
N PHE A 151 5.10 -44.23 6.67
CA PHE A 151 4.95 -42.96 7.35
C PHE A 151 3.74 -42.98 8.28
N GLU A 152 3.91 -42.42 9.47
CA GLU A 152 2.82 -42.07 10.37
C GLU A 152 2.34 -40.64 10.07
N HIS A 153 3.29 -39.71 9.88
CA HIS A 153 3.04 -38.33 9.49
C HIS A 153 4.11 -37.84 8.51
N VAL A 154 3.70 -36.99 7.57
CA VAL A 154 4.61 -36.26 6.68
C VAL A 154 4.15 -34.82 6.63
N TYR A 155 4.71 -34.00 7.50
CA TYR A 155 4.38 -32.58 7.55
C TYR A 155 5.19 -31.81 6.52
N VAL A 156 4.52 -30.97 5.74
CA VAL A 156 5.14 -29.95 4.89
C VAL A 156 4.48 -28.62 5.18
N THR A 157 5.28 -27.58 5.39
CA THR A 157 4.75 -26.22 5.60
C THR A 157 5.03 -25.37 4.36
N VAL A 158 3.96 -24.78 3.83
CA VAL A 158 4.02 -23.93 2.62
C VAL A 158 3.45 -22.53 2.87
N SER A 159 3.99 -21.53 2.19
CA SER A 159 3.46 -20.16 2.14
C SER A 159 3.51 -19.61 0.71
N ASP A 160 2.99 -18.38 0.54
CA ASP A 160 3.13 -17.60 -0.70
C ASP A 160 2.69 -18.36 -1.96
N ILE A 161 1.64 -19.17 -1.81
CA ILE A 161 1.12 -20.01 -2.89
C ILE A 161 0.53 -19.10 -3.97
N THR A 162 1.11 -19.15 -5.17
CA THR A 162 0.70 -18.27 -6.28
C THR A 162 0.44 -19.07 -7.54
N ALA A 163 -0.75 -18.95 -8.10
CA ALA A 163 -1.10 -19.53 -9.40
C ALA A 163 -1.01 -18.49 -10.52
N TYR A 164 -0.53 -18.93 -11.69
CA TYR A 164 -0.35 -18.05 -12.84
C TYR A 164 -1.05 -18.58 -14.09
N GLN A 165 -1.59 -17.65 -14.88
CA GLN A 165 -1.93 -17.91 -16.28
C GLN A 165 -0.85 -17.31 -17.18
N THR A 166 -0.14 -18.14 -17.94
CA THR A 166 0.90 -17.69 -18.88
C THR A 166 0.59 -18.14 -20.32
N ASP A 167 1.02 -17.36 -21.31
CA ASP A 167 1.02 -17.75 -22.73
C ASP A 167 2.33 -17.31 -23.40
N PRO A 168 3.24 -18.25 -23.77
CA PRO A 168 3.10 -19.71 -23.68
C PRO A 168 3.10 -20.24 -22.23
N PRO A 169 2.75 -21.53 -22.00
CA PRO A 169 2.95 -22.20 -20.72
C PRO A 169 4.39 -22.04 -20.21
N TYR A 170 4.54 -21.89 -18.90
CA TYR A 170 5.85 -21.74 -18.26
C TYR A 170 6.61 -23.08 -18.28
N GLU A 171 7.87 -23.02 -18.72
CA GLU A 171 8.78 -24.17 -18.82
C GLU A 171 10.01 -23.88 -17.93
N PRO A 172 10.03 -24.38 -16.67
CA PRO A 172 11.06 -24.01 -15.70
C PRO A 172 12.48 -24.38 -16.14
N GLU A 173 12.63 -25.44 -16.94
CA GLU A 173 13.93 -25.89 -17.47
C GLU A 173 14.59 -24.91 -18.45
N GLU A 174 13.82 -24.01 -19.07
CA GLU A 174 14.35 -23.04 -20.02
C GLU A 174 14.98 -21.82 -19.33
N GLY A 175 14.77 -21.65 -18.01
CA GLY A 175 15.26 -20.51 -17.24
C GLY A 175 14.72 -19.16 -17.73
N VAL A 176 13.56 -19.18 -18.41
CA VAL A 176 12.88 -17.97 -18.88
C VAL A 176 12.20 -17.26 -17.71
N VAL A 177 12.16 -15.93 -17.76
CA VAL A 177 11.39 -15.14 -16.79
C VAL A 177 9.91 -15.39 -17.03
N LEU A 178 9.18 -15.72 -15.96
CA LEU A 178 7.73 -15.93 -16.02
C LEU A 178 7.02 -14.62 -16.40
N ASN A 179 6.11 -14.70 -17.38
CA ASN A 179 5.30 -13.57 -17.82
C ASN A 179 3.81 -13.96 -17.77
N ALA A 180 3.13 -13.55 -16.69
CA ALA A 180 1.74 -13.91 -16.42
C ALA A 180 0.76 -12.81 -16.87
N THR A 181 -0.38 -13.23 -17.41
CA THR A 181 -1.52 -12.34 -17.68
C THR A 181 -2.46 -12.23 -16.47
N THR A 182 -2.45 -13.26 -15.61
CA THR A 182 -3.26 -13.36 -14.40
C THR A 182 -2.40 -13.97 -13.30
N VAL A 183 -2.45 -13.36 -12.11
CA VAL A 183 -1.76 -13.81 -10.90
C VAL A 183 -2.80 -13.96 -9.80
N VAL A 184 -2.78 -15.09 -9.10
CA VAL A 184 -3.67 -15.38 -7.97
C VAL A 184 -2.80 -15.80 -6.80
N GLU A 185 -2.82 -15.00 -5.74
CA GLU A 185 -2.09 -15.30 -4.51
C GLU A 185 -3.06 -15.84 -3.46
N VAL A 186 -2.62 -16.85 -2.73
CA VAL A 186 -3.31 -17.39 -1.56
C VAL A 186 -2.50 -17.01 -0.32
N PRO A 187 -2.97 -16.03 0.48
CA PRO A 187 -2.23 -15.61 1.65
C PRO A 187 -2.24 -16.69 2.74
N GLY A 188 -1.21 -16.68 3.59
CA GLY A 188 -1.12 -17.51 4.79
C GLY A 188 0.00 -18.56 4.72
N VAL A 189 0.17 -19.23 5.86
CA VAL A 189 1.14 -20.32 6.07
C VAL A 189 0.36 -21.58 6.43
N TYR A 190 0.62 -22.68 5.73
CA TYR A 190 -0.14 -23.92 5.82
C TYR A 190 0.78 -25.10 6.14
N THR A 191 0.65 -25.67 7.35
CA THR A 191 1.31 -26.94 7.71
C THR A 191 0.37 -28.11 7.40
N ILE A 192 0.79 -28.97 6.49
CA ILE A 192 -0.04 -30.01 5.87
C ILE A 192 0.56 -31.38 6.18
N ASP A 193 -0.26 -32.32 6.68
CA ASP A 193 0.13 -33.73 6.82
C ASP A 193 -0.25 -34.53 5.56
N LEU A 194 0.73 -34.83 4.71
CA LEU A 194 0.53 -35.57 3.47
C LEU A 194 0.18 -37.05 3.70
N ALA A 195 0.49 -37.59 4.88
CA ALA A 195 0.12 -38.96 5.26
C ALA A 195 -1.31 -39.07 5.78
N ALA A 196 -2.03 -37.96 5.95
CA ALA A 196 -3.41 -37.98 6.40
C ALA A 196 -4.33 -38.67 5.38
N GLY A 197 -5.17 -39.59 5.87
CA GLY A 197 -6.13 -40.34 5.05
C GLY A 197 -5.86 -41.85 5.03
N ASP A 198 -6.58 -42.56 4.17
CA ASP A 198 -6.25 -43.94 3.80
C ASP A 198 -5.55 -43.98 2.43
N ASP A 199 -5.14 -45.17 1.98
CA ASP A 199 -4.40 -45.38 0.73
C ASP A 199 -5.11 -44.84 -0.54
N ASP A 200 -6.43 -44.64 -0.47
CA ASP A 200 -7.28 -44.17 -1.57
C ASP A 200 -7.77 -42.71 -1.37
N ALA A 201 -7.23 -41.99 -0.37
CA ALA A 201 -7.68 -40.64 -0.06
C ALA A 201 -7.31 -39.65 -1.19
N GLU A 202 -8.12 -38.62 -1.38
CA GLU A 202 -7.79 -37.53 -2.30
C GLU A 202 -6.58 -36.72 -1.79
N PRO A 203 -5.90 -35.96 -2.68
CA PRO A 203 -4.93 -34.96 -2.27
C PRO A 203 -5.49 -34.00 -1.22
N ILE A 204 -4.65 -33.61 -0.25
CA ILE A 204 -5.05 -32.81 0.90
C ILE A 204 -5.45 -31.40 0.45
N PHE A 205 -6.64 -30.95 0.83
CA PHE A 205 -7.07 -29.57 0.57
C PHE A 205 -6.23 -28.60 1.40
N VAL A 206 -5.66 -27.58 0.75
CA VAL A 206 -4.86 -26.53 1.40
C VAL A 206 -5.69 -25.26 1.53
N ALA A 207 -6.16 -24.75 0.40
CA ALA A 207 -6.90 -23.49 0.30
C ALA A 207 -7.72 -23.42 -1.00
N GLU A 208 -8.54 -22.40 -1.14
CA GLU A 208 -9.25 -22.08 -2.37
C GLU A 208 -9.25 -20.58 -2.63
N ALA A 209 -9.35 -20.19 -3.90
CA ALA A 209 -9.50 -18.81 -4.32
C ALA A 209 -10.61 -18.69 -5.38
N ALA A 210 -11.40 -17.63 -5.31
CA ALA A 210 -12.35 -17.27 -6.35
C ALA A 210 -11.62 -16.48 -7.45
N VAL A 211 -11.50 -17.05 -8.65
CA VAL A 211 -10.59 -16.52 -9.68
C VAL A 211 -11.22 -16.51 -11.09
N PRO A 212 -10.74 -15.66 -12.01
CA PRO A 212 -11.23 -15.66 -13.38
C PRO A 212 -11.01 -17.01 -14.06
N ALA A 213 -11.93 -17.37 -14.96
CA ALA A 213 -11.77 -18.53 -15.83
C ALA A 213 -10.47 -18.44 -16.66
N GLY A 214 -9.88 -19.58 -16.96
CA GLY A 214 -8.66 -19.67 -17.76
C GLY A 214 -7.85 -20.92 -17.45
N GLN A 215 -6.64 -21.00 -17.99
CA GLN A 215 -5.71 -22.10 -17.74
C GLN A 215 -4.58 -21.62 -16.84
N TYR A 216 -4.61 -22.05 -15.58
CA TYR A 216 -3.54 -21.85 -14.61
C TYR A 216 -2.48 -22.93 -14.84
N ASN A 217 -1.41 -22.56 -15.54
CA ASN A 217 -0.39 -23.48 -16.06
C ASN A 217 0.99 -23.25 -15.44
N ALA A 218 1.07 -22.46 -14.37
CA ALA A 218 2.22 -22.41 -13.50
C ALA A 218 1.75 -22.17 -12.06
N LEU A 219 2.53 -22.67 -11.12
CA LEU A 219 2.27 -22.59 -9.69
C LEU A 219 3.60 -22.32 -8.99
N SER A 220 3.61 -21.40 -8.03
CA SER A 220 4.72 -21.24 -7.09
C SER A 220 4.26 -21.33 -5.66
N TRP A 221 5.19 -21.67 -4.78
CA TRP A 221 5.02 -21.65 -3.33
C TRP A 221 6.39 -21.66 -2.67
N ASP A 222 6.44 -21.14 -1.46
CA ASP A 222 7.60 -21.30 -0.59
C ASP A 222 7.37 -22.49 0.34
N THR A 223 8.42 -23.29 0.57
CA THR A 223 8.47 -24.20 1.71
C THR A 223 9.17 -23.47 2.84
N VAL A 224 8.46 -23.22 3.94
CA VAL A 224 8.95 -22.40 5.06
C VAL A 224 8.82 -23.18 6.38
N PRO A 225 9.69 -22.95 7.39
CA PRO A 225 9.55 -23.60 8.68
C PRO A 225 8.17 -23.40 9.30
N ALA A 226 7.58 -24.44 9.89
CA ALA A 226 6.34 -24.29 10.64
C ALA A 226 6.57 -23.40 11.87
N VAL A 227 5.63 -22.50 12.13
CA VAL A 227 5.70 -21.58 13.29
C VAL A 227 5.24 -22.29 14.57
N ASP A 228 4.35 -23.27 14.45
CA ASP A 228 3.79 -24.03 15.56
C ASP A 228 3.53 -25.51 15.20
N GLY A 229 2.91 -26.25 16.13
CA GLY A 229 2.56 -27.67 15.94
C GLY A 229 3.74 -28.64 16.10
N GLU A 230 3.53 -29.89 15.67
CA GLU A 230 4.56 -30.95 15.76
C GLU A 230 5.73 -30.69 14.81
N ALA A 231 5.50 -29.96 13.73
CA ALA A 231 6.51 -29.57 12.75
C ALA A 231 7.19 -28.23 13.06
N ALA A 232 6.95 -27.61 14.23
CA ALA A 232 7.52 -26.30 14.58
C ALA A 232 9.04 -26.27 14.39
N GLY A 233 9.53 -25.32 13.58
CA GLY A 233 10.93 -25.17 13.20
C GLY A 233 11.37 -25.97 11.97
N TYR A 234 10.50 -26.77 11.36
CA TYR A 234 10.81 -27.58 10.17
C TYR A 234 9.93 -27.21 8.97
N THR A 235 10.53 -27.16 7.77
CA THR A 235 9.82 -27.04 6.48
C THR A 235 9.20 -28.36 6.09
N VAL A 236 9.90 -29.46 6.40
CA VAL A 236 9.46 -30.84 6.21
C VAL A 236 9.80 -31.66 7.46
N LEU A 237 8.83 -32.38 8.01
CA LEU A 237 9.03 -33.34 9.11
C LEU A 237 8.46 -34.70 8.73
N LEU A 238 9.34 -35.71 8.69
CA LEU A 238 9.00 -37.10 8.38
C LEU A 238 8.95 -37.91 9.67
N VAL A 239 7.79 -38.51 9.96
CA VAL A 239 7.57 -39.37 11.12
C VAL A 239 7.14 -40.75 10.63
N GLY A 240 7.82 -41.81 11.07
CA GLY A 240 7.47 -43.15 10.60
C GLY A 240 8.32 -44.28 11.13
N THR A 241 8.26 -45.42 10.43
CA THR A 241 9.03 -46.62 10.72
C THR A 241 9.60 -47.21 9.43
N ALA A 242 10.84 -47.70 9.48
CA ALA A 242 11.47 -48.43 8.40
C ALA A 242 11.89 -49.84 8.85
N GLU A 243 11.63 -50.85 8.03
CA GLU A 243 11.96 -52.25 8.33
C GLU A 243 12.86 -52.91 7.28
N LYS A 244 13.87 -53.65 7.71
CA LYS A 244 14.74 -54.45 6.82
C LYS A 244 15.27 -55.68 7.55
N GLU A 245 15.09 -56.86 6.95
CA GLU A 245 15.60 -58.14 7.47
C GLU A 245 15.23 -58.43 8.96
N GLY A 246 14.11 -57.89 9.45
CA GLY A 246 13.64 -58.04 10.83
C GLY A 246 14.20 -57.01 11.81
N GLU A 247 15.02 -56.07 11.34
CA GLU A 247 15.31 -54.81 12.01
C GLU A 247 14.19 -53.81 11.71
N SER A 248 13.80 -53.03 12.73
CA SER A 248 12.75 -52.02 12.67
C SER A 248 13.30 -50.77 13.35
N VAL A 249 13.23 -49.64 12.66
CA VAL A 249 13.78 -48.34 13.08
C VAL A 249 12.65 -47.32 12.97
N ALA A 250 12.23 -46.76 14.11
CA ALA A 250 11.35 -45.59 14.11
C ALA A 250 12.16 -44.36 13.72
N PHE A 251 11.56 -43.36 13.08
CA PHE A 251 12.26 -42.15 12.68
C PHE A 251 11.40 -40.89 12.82
N ASN A 252 12.07 -39.81 13.21
CA ASN A 252 11.65 -38.41 13.17
C ASN A 252 12.80 -37.64 12.49
N ILE A 253 12.60 -37.27 11.23
CA ILE A 253 13.60 -36.60 10.39
C ILE A 253 13.05 -35.23 10.01
N GLY A 254 13.62 -34.18 10.59
CA GLY A 254 13.26 -32.79 10.31
C GLY A 254 14.22 -32.14 9.32
N PHE A 255 13.69 -31.28 8.45
CA PHE A 255 14.47 -30.40 7.58
C PHE A 255 13.98 -28.98 7.79
N GLU A 256 14.88 -28.06 8.10
CA GLU A 256 14.59 -26.66 8.42
C GLU A 256 14.83 -25.68 7.24
N ARG A 257 15.40 -26.17 6.13
CA ARG A 257 15.76 -25.33 4.97
C ARG A 257 14.57 -25.06 4.06
N GLY A 258 14.35 -23.79 3.74
CA GLY A 258 13.25 -23.34 2.90
C GLY A 258 13.63 -23.11 1.43
N TYR A 259 12.65 -23.24 0.55
CA TYR A 259 12.82 -23.15 -0.89
C TYR A 259 11.62 -22.47 -1.53
N ASN A 260 11.88 -21.55 -2.47
CA ASN A 260 10.84 -21.11 -3.41
C ASN A 260 10.79 -22.11 -4.55
N ASN A 261 9.62 -22.66 -4.81
CA ASN A 261 9.36 -23.56 -5.93
C ASN A 261 8.55 -22.77 -6.96
N LEU A 262 9.02 -22.73 -8.21
CA LEU A 262 8.29 -22.16 -9.34
C LEU A 262 8.17 -23.21 -10.43
N CYS A 263 6.96 -23.73 -10.60
CA CYS A 263 6.67 -24.91 -11.38
C CYS A 263 5.86 -24.58 -12.63
N GLY A 264 6.05 -25.39 -13.66
CA GLY A 264 5.26 -25.32 -14.90
C GLY A 264 3.90 -25.97 -14.78
N GLU A 265 3.35 -26.39 -15.93
CA GLU A 265 2.05 -27.04 -16.01
C GLU A 265 2.06 -28.38 -15.27
N PHE A 266 0.95 -28.72 -14.61
CA PHE A 266 0.76 -30.04 -14.01
C PHE A 266 0.95 -31.16 -15.05
N VAL A 267 1.85 -32.11 -14.75
CA VAL A 267 2.09 -33.29 -15.58
C VAL A 267 1.53 -34.52 -14.88
N GLY A 268 0.50 -35.14 -15.46
CA GLY A 268 -0.09 -36.37 -14.94
C GLY A 268 -1.16 -36.92 -15.87
N ASP A 269 -1.92 -37.93 -15.40
CA ASP A 269 -2.96 -38.60 -16.20
C ASP A 269 -4.12 -37.66 -16.58
N ALA A 270 -4.44 -36.69 -15.72
CA ALA A 270 -5.44 -35.66 -15.97
C ALA A 270 -4.77 -34.28 -15.95
N ARG A 271 -5.18 -33.39 -16.87
CA ARG A 271 -4.75 -31.99 -16.82
C ARG A 271 -5.49 -31.27 -15.69
N LYS A 272 -4.74 -30.50 -14.91
CA LYS A 272 -5.25 -29.65 -13.82
C LYS A 272 -5.21 -28.16 -14.21
N GLY A 273 -5.79 -27.30 -13.38
CA GLY A 273 -5.75 -25.84 -13.57
C GLY A 273 -6.60 -25.27 -14.72
N ILE A 274 -7.42 -26.07 -15.40
CA ILE A 274 -8.33 -25.59 -16.46
C ILE A 274 -9.66 -25.20 -15.84
N LEU A 275 -9.85 -23.91 -15.57
CA LEU A 275 -11.03 -23.37 -14.93
C LEU A 275 -12.01 -22.78 -15.94
N SER A 276 -13.22 -23.33 -16.00
CA SER A 276 -14.33 -22.69 -16.72
C SER A 276 -14.99 -21.62 -15.87
N ALA A 277 -15.64 -20.65 -16.52
CA ALA A 277 -16.46 -19.62 -15.87
C ALA A 277 -17.50 -20.27 -14.91
N GLY A 278 -17.47 -19.87 -13.63
CA GLY A 278 -18.33 -20.44 -12.58
C GLY A 278 -18.05 -21.90 -12.21
N GLY A 279 -17.01 -22.50 -12.80
CA GLY A 279 -16.63 -23.89 -12.55
C GLY A 279 -15.69 -24.02 -11.37
N GLN A 280 -15.19 -25.23 -11.18
CA GLN A 280 -14.16 -25.57 -10.21
C GLN A 280 -13.02 -26.28 -10.93
N ALA A 281 -11.79 -25.94 -10.55
CA ALA A 281 -10.58 -26.63 -10.97
C ALA A 281 -9.64 -26.73 -9.77
N ASP A 282 -8.78 -27.73 -9.75
CA ASP A 282 -7.72 -27.85 -8.76
C ASP A 282 -6.34 -27.63 -9.38
N LEU A 283 -5.41 -27.18 -8.55
CA LEU A 283 -3.97 -27.21 -8.74
C LEU A 283 -3.36 -28.07 -7.63
N GLU A 284 -2.25 -28.72 -7.93
CA GLU A 284 -1.60 -29.63 -7.00
C GLU A 284 -0.14 -29.24 -6.78
N LEU A 285 0.23 -29.11 -5.50
CA LEU A 285 1.59 -29.12 -4.99
C LEU A 285 1.96 -30.57 -4.69
N THR A 286 2.85 -31.16 -5.46
CA THR A 286 3.26 -32.56 -5.31
C THR A 286 4.66 -32.62 -4.68
N PHE A 287 4.86 -33.53 -3.73
CA PHE A 287 6.13 -33.72 -3.02
C PHE A 287 6.62 -35.15 -3.18
N HIS A 288 7.71 -35.32 -3.93
CA HIS A 288 8.29 -36.62 -4.30
C HIS A 288 9.35 -37.05 -3.28
N PHE A 289 8.99 -37.90 -2.31
CA PHE A 289 9.90 -38.37 -1.25
C PHE A 289 10.77 -39.57 -1.65
N ASP A 290 10.43 -40.21 -2.75
CA ASP A 290 11.28 -41.18 -3.45
C ASP A 290 12.59 -40.53 -3.92
N HIS A 291 12.66 -39.21 -4.08
CA HIS A 291 13.92 -38.50 -4.27
C HIS A 291 14.89 -38.70 -3.09
N ILE A 292 14.39 -38.78 -1.84
CA ILE A 292 15.22 -39.04 -0.67
C ILE A 292 15.56 -40.54 -0.55
N PHE A 293 14.57 -41.41 -0.73
CA PHE A 293 14.73 -42.83 -0.37
C PHE A 293 15.03 -43.74 -1.57
N GLY A 294 14.82 -43.26 -2.79
CA GLY A 294 14.84 -44.01 -4.05
C GLY A 294 13.78 -45.11 -4.10
N ASP A 295 13.64 -45.78 -5.23
CA ASP A 295 12.66 -46.86 -5.41
C ASP A 295 13.36 -48.22 -5.57
N GLY A 296 13.08 -49.14 -4.64
CA GLY A 296 13.59 -50.51 -4.64
C GLY A 296 13.04 -51.38 -5.78
N GLU A 297 11.99 -50.95 -6.48
CA GLU A 297 11.48 -51.61 -7.69
C GLU A 297 12.25 -51.21 -8.96
N LEU A 298 12.93 -50.07 -8.94
CA LEU A 298 13.73 -49.58 -10.06
C LEU A 298 15.15 -50.17 -10.07
N PRO A 299 15.80 -50.26 -11.25
CA PRO A 299 17.22 -50.60 -11.33
C PRO A 299 18.11 -49.66 -10.51
N ALA A 300 19.24 -50.16 -10.03
CA ALA A 300 20.20 -49.33 -9.28
C ALA A 300 20.90 -48.26 -10.13
N ASP A 301 20.85 -48.39 -11.47
CA ASP A 301 21.35 -47.43 -12.45
C ASP A 301 20.24 -46.53 -13.03
N ASP A 302 19.05 -46.55 -12.43
CA ASP A 302 18.01 -45.57 -12.70
C ASP A 302 18.40 -44.20 -12.12
N SER A 303 18.07 -43.11 -12.82
CA SER A 303 18.44 -41.75 -12.40
C SER A 303 17.91 -41.41 -11.01
N LEU A 304 16.71 -41.88 -10.65
CA LEU A 304 16.16 -41.68 -9.31
C LEU A 304 17.06 -42.33 -8.25
N ASN A 305 17.42 -43.60 -8.46
CA ASN A 305 18.24 -44.37 -7.51
C ASN A 305 19.71 -43.95 -7.48
N GLU A 306 20.23 -43.35 -8.56
CA GLU A 306 21.59 -42.79 -8.58
C GLU A 306 21.68 -41.52 -7.73
N LEU A 307 20.62 -40.71 -7.70
CA LEU A 307 20.57 -39.42 -6.99
C LEU A 307 20.07 -39.54 -5.54
N ALA A 308 19.18 -40.49 -5.25
CA ALA A 308 18.62 -40.64 -3.92
C ALA A 308 19.62 -41.19 -2.90
N PRO A 309 19.72 -40.69 -1.66
CA PRO A 309 20.60 -41.28 -0.64
C PRO A 309 20.15 -42.67 -0.16
N GLY A 310 18.84 -42.96 -0.13
CA GLY A 310 18.29 -44.17 0.48
C GLY A 310 18.06 -44.03 1.99
N PHE A 311 17.55 -45.09 2.64
CA PHE A 311 17.26 -45.03 4.09
C PHE A 311 18.46 -45.44 4.97
N ALA A 312 19.44 -46.18 4.43
CA ALA A 312 20.58 -46.67 5.19
C ALA A 312 21.43 -45.58 5.87
N PRO A 313 21.67 -44.39 5.26
CA PRO A 313 22.37 -43.30 5.95
C PRO A 313 21.64 -42.90 7.25
N PHE A 314 20.32 -42.70 7.20
CA PHE A 314 19.51 -42.37 8.38
C PHE A 314 19.51 -43.51 9.41
N ALA A 315 19.30 -44.76 8.97
CA ALA A 315 19.32 -45.93 9.86
C ALA A 315 20.66 -46.07 10.61
N SER A 316 21.77 -45.62 10.03
CA SER A 316 23.09 -45.66 10.67
C SER A 316 23.21 -44.72 11.87
N LEU A 317 22.35 -43.70 11.94
CA LEU A 317 22.26 -42.74 13.06
C LEU A 317 21.34 -43.23 14.19
N ALA A 318 20.64 -44.36 13.98
CA ALA A 318 19.66 -44.84 14.95
C ALA A 318 20.29 -45.14 16.32
N ALA A 319 19.71 -44.53 17.36
CA ALA A 319 20.03 -44.79 18.76
C ALA A 319 18.85 -45.51 19.41
N ASP A 320 19.11 -46.69 20.00
CA ASP A 320 18.07 -47.52 20.63
C ASP A 320 16.87 -47.86 19.71
N GLY A 321 17.12 -47.95 18.39
CA GLY A 321 16.10 -48.26 17.38
C GLY A 321 15.26 -47.07 16.92
N VAL A 322 15.68 -45.85 17.24
CA VAL A 322 15.02 -44.61 16.82
C VAL A 322 16.03 -43.67 16.15
N VAL A 323 15.66 -43.06 15.04
CA VAL A 323 16.36 -41.93 14.42
C VAL A 323 15.64 -40.65 14.81
N GLU A 324 16.33 -39.76 15.50
CA GLU A 324 15.87 -38.39 15.82
C GLU A 324 16.93 -37.46 15.26
N THR A 325 16.65 -36.76 14.15
CA THR A 325 17.67 -35.98 13.46
C THR A 325 17.08 -34.78 12.73
N ASP A 326 17.87 -33.72 12.61
CA ASP A 326 17.66 -32.53 11.78
C ASP A 326 18.87 -32.33 10.84
N LEU A 327 18.92 -31.27 10.02
CA LEU A 327 20.06 -31.05 9.12
C LEU A 327 21.38 -30.88 9.88
N THR A 328 21.35 -30.25 11.06
CA THR A 328 22.53 -30.09 11.91
C THR A 328 23.08 -31.45 12.36
N ALA A 329 22.21 -32.33 12.89
CA ALA A 329 22.60 -33.67 13.32
C ALA A 329 23.00 -34.57 12.14
N LEU A 330 22.40 -34.39 10.96
CA LEU A 330 22.79 -35.08 9.73
C LEU A 330 24.21 -34.67 9.29
N GLU A 331 24.56 -33.38 9.34
CA GLU A 331 25.90 -32.88 9.03
C GLU A 331 26.96 -33.48 9.96
N GLU A 332 26.66 -33.57 11.25
CA GLU A 332 27.56 -34.13 12.25
C GLU A 332 27.68 -35.66 12.16
N GLY A 333 26.57 -36.33 11.82
CA GLY A 333 26.44 -37.78 11.89
C GLY A 333 26.83 -38.53 10.60
N LEU A 334 26.65 -37.91 9.44
CA LEU A 334 26.87 -38.54 8.14
C LEU A 334 28.25 -38.25 7.56
N THR A 335 28.63 -38.98 6.51
CA THR A 335 29.78 -38.55 5.71
C THR A 335 29.42 -37.30 4.91
N ALA A 336 30.40 -36.43 4.65
CA ALA A 336 30.17 -35.20 3.88
C ALA A 336 29.44 -35.43 2.54
N GLY A 337 29.73 -36.54 1.84
CA GLY A 337 29.05 -36.85 0.58
C GLY A 337 27.62 -37.37 0.73
N GLU A 338 27.28 -38.01 1.85
CA GLU A 338 25.89 -38.39 2.15
C GLU A 338 25.06 -37.17 2.56
N TYR A 339 25.65 -36.29 3.39
CA TYR A 339 25.01 -35.03 3.76
C TYR A 339 24.80 -34.11 2.55
N GLU A 340 25.81 -33.93 1.70
CA GLU A 340 25.72 -33.14 0.46
C GLU A 340 24.62 -33.70 -0.47
N MET A 341 24.52 -35.02 -0.61
CA MET A 341 23.45 -35.65 -1.39
C MET A 341 22.05 -35.38 -0.82
N ILE A 342 21.88 -35.34 0.50
CA ILE A 342 20.60 -34.97 1.13
C ILE A 342 20.29 -33.48 0.86
N VAL A 343 21.25 -32.59 1.10
CA VAL A 343 21.05 -31.15 0.92
C VAL A 343 20.74 -30.80 -0.54
N ASP A 344 21.40 -31.45 -1.50
CA ASP A 344 21.19 -31.25 -2.93
C ASP A 344 19.83 -31.79 -3.42
N ILE A 345 19.26 -32.79 -2.74
CA ILE A 345 18.00 -33.41 -3.18
C ILE A 345 16.75 -32.72 -2.60
N LEU A 346 16.84 -32.15 -1.39
CA LEU A 346 15.73 -31.43 -0.76
C LEU A 346 15.03 -30.36 -1.65
N PRO A 347 15.73 -29.50 -2.40
CA PRO A 347 15.05 -28.54 -3.29
C PRO A 347 14.27 -29.20 -4.44
N THR A 348 14.54 -30.48 -4.73
CA THR A 348 13.90 -31.20 -5.83
C THR A 348 12.63 -31.92 -5.42
N LEU A 349 12.19 -31.82 -4.16
CA LEU A 349 10.98 -32.52 -3.70
C LEU A 349 9.71 -31.93 -4.34
N GLY A 350 9.63 -30.61 -4.49
CA GLY A 350 8.45 -29.91 -4.99
C GLY A 350 8.23 -30.07 -6.50
N HIS A 351 7.00 -30.39 -6.89
CA HIS A 351 6.53 -30.63 -8.26
C HIS A 351 5.07 -30.18 -8.46
N THR A 352 4.63 -30.09 -9.72
CA THR A 352 3.20 -30.09 -10.08
C THR A 352 2.85 -31.39 -10.81
N GLY A 353 2.42 -32.41 -10.05
CA GLY A 353 2.37 -33.80 -10.55
C GLY A 353 3.79 -34.32 -10.76
N GLU A 354 4.13 -34.65 -12.01
CA GLU A 354 5.49 -34.98 -12.49
C GLU A 354 6.20 -33.76 -13.10
N GLY A 355 5.58 -32.57 -13.04
CA GLY A 355 6.11 -31.34 -13.61
C GLY A 355 7.25 -30.80 -12.75
N HIS A 356 8.43 -30.60 -13.35
CA HIS A 356 9.58 -30.04 -12.66
C HIS A 356 9.34 -28.60 -12.19
N CYS A 357 10.07 -28.20 -11.14
CA CYS A 357 10.11 -26.83 -10.65
C CYS A 357 11.51 -26.25 -10.80
N LEU A 358 11.57 -24.96 -11.11
CA LEU A 358 12.73 -24.15 -10.81
C LEU A 358 12.67 -23.83 -9.32
N TYR A 359 13.72 -24.16 -8.58
CA TYR A 359 13.80 -23.79 -7.17
C TYR A 359 14.84 -22.70 -6.96
N THR A 360 14.58 -21.85 -5.97
CA THR A 360 15.57 -20.90 -5.44
C THR A 360 15.72 -21.14 -3.95
N ASP A 361 16.96 -21.24 -3.50
CA ASP A 361 17.27 -21.30 -2.07
C ASP A 361 16.83 -20.00 -1.40
N LEU A 362 16.00 -20.15 -0.38
CA LEU A 362 15.64 -19.05 0.50
C LEU A 362 16.62 -19.04 1.67
N GLY A 363 17.06 -17.85 2.07
CA GLY A 363 17.71 -17.67 3.35
C GLY A 363 16.67 -17.23 4.39
N THR A 364 16.98 -17.35 5.68
CA THR A 364 16.19 -16.77 6.75
C THR A 364 16.73 -15.39 7.10
N LEU A 365 15.91 -14.36 6.97
CA LEU A 365 16.22 -12.98 7.35
C LEU A 365 15.42 -12.61 8.60
N GLU A 366 16.08 -12.57 9.75
CA GLU A 366 15.45 -12.17 11.02
C GLU A 366 15.48 -10.65 11.18
N PHE A 367 14.38 -10.07 11.63
CA PHE A 367 14.29 -8.67 12.03
C PHE A 367 14.29 -8.60 13.54
N ARG A 368 15.18 -7.77 14.08
CA ARG A 368 15.34 -7.57 15.52
C ARG A 368 15.27 -6.09 15.85
N ALA A 369 14.81 -5.77 17.05
CA ALA A 369 14.83 -4.43 17.60
C ALA A 369 15.72 -4.33 18.83
N ASN A 370 16.40 -3.20 18.99
CA ASN A 370 17.30 -2.95 20.10
C ASN A 370 17.17 -1.50 20.57
N GLY A 371 17.12 -1.26 21.89
CA GLY A 371 17.15 0.09 22.48
C GLY A 371 18.55 0.51 22.93
N GLU A 372 19.57 -0.13 22.35
CA GLU A 372 20.95 -0.12 22.86
C GLU A 372 21.07 -0.66 24.30
N ASP A 373 22.31 -0.73 24.79
CA ASP A 373 22.61 -1.12 26.17
C ASP A 373 21.95 -0.16 27.19
N PHE A 374 21.69 1.10 26.80
CA PHE A 374 21.18 2.14 27.69
C PHE A 374 19.74 1.95 28.14
N VAL A 375 18.85 1.43 27.27
CA VAL A 375 17.44 1.25 27.67
C VAL A 375 17.33 0.24 28.81
N ARG A 376 18.14 -0.82 28.80
CA ARG A 376 18.12 -1.86 29.85
C ARG A 376 19.00 -1.51 31.05
N GLN A 377 20.18 -0.94 30.84
CA GLN A 377 21.14 -0.65 31.91
C GLN A 377 20.85 0.69 32.63
N GLY A 378 20.05 1.55 31.99
CA GLY A 378 19.95 2.96 32.36
C GLY A 378 21.23 3.73 32.03
N PHE A 379 21.16 5.06 32.13
CA PHE A 379 22.32 5.92 31.89
C PHE A 379 22.17 7.26 32.62
N THR A 380 23.21 8.11 32.56
CA THR A 380 23.14 9.46 33.12
C THR A 380 22.98 10.48 32.00
N SER A 381 21.87 11.19 31.98
CA SER A 381 21.57 12.25 31.02
C SER A 381 22.63 13.37 31.05
N LYS A 382 22.74 14.18 29.98
CA LYS A 382 23.74 15.27 29.89
C LYS A 382 23.69 16.29 31.03
N ASP A 383 22.53 16.43 31.66
CA ASP A 383 22.27 17.32 32.79
C ASP A 383 22.31 16.60 34.15
N GLY A 384 22.70 15.34 34.20
CA GLY A 384 23.08 14.61 35.41
C GLY A 384 21.95 13.88 36.12
N TRP A 385 20.86 13.53 35.42
CA TRP A 385 19.83 12.63 35.92
C TRP A 385 20.20 11.19 35.59
N ALA A 386 20.15 10.30 36.59
CA ALA A 386 20.26 8.87 36.36
C ALA A 386 18.88 8.35 35.91
N ILE A 387 18.77 7.94 34.65
CA ILE A 387 17.54 7.45 34.03
C ILE A 387 17.56 5.92 34.04
N SER A 388 16.45 5.32 34.44
CA SER A 388 16.19 3.88 34.30
C SER A 388 14.82 3.69 33.65
N PHE A 389 14.74 2.90 32.59
CA PHE A 389 13.46 2.58 31.96
C PHE A 389 12.85 1.33 32.61
N GLU A 390 11.55 1.39 32.85
CA GLU A 390 10.74 0.22 33.19
C GLU A 390 10.18 -0.41 31.90
N HIS A 391 9.71 0.42 30.97
CA HIS A 391 9.22 0.03 29.65
C HIS A 391 9.60 1.08 28.60
N VAL A 392 9.90 0.63 27.39
CA VAL A 392 10.07 1.49 26.22
C VAL A 392 9.39 0.83 25.04
N TYR A 393 8.12 1.17 24.84
CA TYR A 393 7.36 0.65 23.73
C TYR A 393 7.65 1.45 22.46
N VAL A 394 7.99 0.75 21.38
CA VAL A 394 8.09 1.32 20.04
C VAL A 394 7.22 0.49 19.11
N THR A 395 6.38 1.16 18.33
CA THR A 395 5.54 0.50 17.33
C THR A 395 6.06 0.80 15.93
N VAL A 396 6.38 -0.27 15.20
CA VAL A 396 6.92 -0.21 13.84
C VAL A 396 6.00 -0.90 12.85
N SER A 397 5.86 -0.37 11.64
CA SER A 397 5.15 -1.01 10.52
C SER A 397 5.98 -0.93 9.24
N ASP A 398 5.54 -1.67 8.21
CA ASP A 398 6.08 -1.58 6.86
C ASP A 398 7.60 -1.78 6.78
N ILE A 399 8.15 -2.63 7.66
CA ILE A 399 9.58 -2.89 7.76
C ILE A 399 10.03 -3.54 6.45
N THR A 400 10.87 -2.86 5.66
CA THR A 400 11.31 -3.34 4.35
C THR A 400 12.84 -3.35 4.27
N ALA A 401 13.41 -4.53 4.07
CA ALA A 401 14.82 -4.71 3.79
C ALA A 401 15.07 -4.68 2.27
N TYR A 402 16.06 -3.92 1.81
CA TYR A 402 16.40 -3.82 0.40
C TYR A 402 17.81 -4.32 0.10
N GLN A 403 17.94 -5.02 -1.03
CA GLN A 403 19.21 -5.24 -1.69
C GLN A 403 19.48 -4.10 -2.66
N THR A 404 20.60 -3.37 -2.51
CA THR A 404 20.98 -2.29 -3.44
C THR A 404 22.40 -2.47 -3.97
N ASN A 405 22.66 -1.97 -5.18
CA ASN A 405 24.01 -1.91 -5.77
C ASN A 405 24.20 -0.64 -6.60
N PRO A 406 25.06 0.32 -6.18
CA PRO A 406 25.88 0.27 -4.95
C PRO A 406 25.03 0.22 -3.66
N PRO A 407 25.63 -0.13 -2.51
CA PRO A 407 24.96 0.01 -1.21
C PRO A 407 24.34 1.39 -1.05
N TYR A 408 23.16 1.43 -0.44
CA TYR A 408 22.45 2.67 -0.17
C TYR A 408 23.18 3.43 0.93
N GLU A 409 23.51 4.68 0.62
CA GLU A 409 24.14 5.63 1.54
C GLU A 409 23.16 6.78 1.75
N PRO A 410 22.56 6.89 2.95
CA PRO A 410 21.66 7.98 3.29
C PRO A 410 22.29 9.34 2.99
N GLY A 411 21.60 10.15 2.19
CA GLY A 411 22.06 11.47 1.72
C GLY A 411 22.84 11.46 0.40
N GLU A 412 23.21 10.29 -0.15
CA GLU A 412 23.93 10.17 -1.43
C GLU A 412 23.04 9.58 -2.55
N GLY A 413 21.89 10.22 -2.80
CA GLY A 413 20.95 9.87 -3.89
C GLY A 413 19.78 8.98 -3.45
N GLY A 414 18.81 8.79 -4.34
CA GLY A 414 17.62 8.00 -4.05
C GLY A 414 17.87 6.48 -4.01
N LEU A 415 17.05 5.76 -3.23
CA LEU A 415 17.05 4.30 -3.12
C LEU A 415 16.83 3.64 -4.50
N ARG A 416 17.65 2.62 -4.83
CA ARG A 416 17.57 1.86 -6.08
C ARG A 416 17.57 0.35 -5.78
N PRO A 417 16.42 -0.24 -5.45
CA PRO A 417 16.35 -1.63 -5.03
C PRO A 417 16.54 -2.60 -6.20
N ILE A 418 17.25 -3.71 -5.94
CA ILE A 418 17.34 -4.90 -6.78
C ILE A 418 16.29 -5.93 -6.34
N ALA A 419 16.16 -6.10 -5.02
CA ALA A 419 15.19 -6.94 -4.37
C ALA A 419 14.76 -6.26 -3.06
N ALA A 420 13.55 -6.58 -2.60
CA ALA A 420 13.01 -6.12 -1.33
C ALA A 420 12.32 -7.29 -0.62
N ALA A 421 12.35 -7.28 0.70
CA ALA A 421 11.64 -8.23 1.56
C ALA A 421 11.07 -7.44 2.73
N GLY A 422 9.74 -7.52 2.95
CA GLY A 422 9.07 -6.68 3.93
C GLY A 422 8.13 -7.42 4.87
N LEU A 423 8.02 -6.91 6.09
CA LEU A 423 7.05 -7.29 7.10
C LEU A 423 5.96 -6.20 7.16
N PRO A 424 4.68 -6.52 6.93
CA PRO A 424 3.65 -5.50 6.83
C PRO A 424 3.39 -4.77 8.17
N GLY A 425 3.56 -5.44 9.32
CA GLY A 425 3.27 -4.84 10.63
C GLY A 425 1.83 -4.32 10.76
N PRO A 426 1.47 -3.68 11.90
CA PRO A 426 2.36 -3.13 12.91
C PRO A 426 2.85 -4.15 13.97
N TYR A 427 4.02 -3.88 14.56
CA TYR A 427 4.63 -4.61 15.67
C TYR A 427 4.93 -3.66 16.82
N THR A 428 4.39 -3.90 18.02
CA THR A 428 4.70 -3.13 19.23
C THR A 428 5.70 -3.90 20.09
N ILE A 429 6.86 -3.29 20.34
CA ILE A 429 8.02 -3.95 20.96
C ILE A 429 8.42 -3.18 22.21
N ASP A 430 8.61 -3.88 23.33
CA ASP A 430 9.16 -3.28 24.56
C ASP A 430 10.68 -3.44 24.62
N LEU A 431 11.41 -2.39 24.23
CA LEU A 431 12.88 -2.40 24.18
C LEU A 431 13.55 -2.60 25.55
N ALA A 432 12.82 -2.39 26.65
CA ALA A 432 13.31 -2.65 28.01
C ALA A 432 13.19 -4.12 28.42
N GLU A 433 12.56 -4.98 27.61
CA GLU A 433 12.43 -6.40 27.91
C GLU A 433 13.80 -7.12 27.89
N GLY A 434 14.11 -7.82 28.98
CA GLY A 434 15.30 -8.66 29.10
C GLY A 434 16.20 -8.31 30.29
N ALA A 435 17.38 -8.93 30.35
CA ALA A 435 18.46 -8.51 31.24
C ALA A 435 19.38 -7.53 30.50
N ASP A 436 20.26 -6.84 31.24
CA ASP A 436 21.26 -5.90 30.72
C ASP A 436 22.09 -6.43 29.53
N ASP A 437 22.27 -7.75 29.44
CA ASP A 437 23.04 -8.46 28.41
C ASP A 437 22.17 -9.34 27.48
N ALA A 438 20.86 -9.12 27.45
CA ALA A 438 19.96 -9.86 26.57
C ALA A 438 20.22 -9.52 25.09
N GLU A 439 19.98 -10.49 24.22
CA GLU A 439 20.03 -10.27 22.76
C GLU A 439 19.00 -9.21 22.31
N PRO A 440 19.19 -8.60 21.13
CA PRO A 440 18.15 -7.82 20.47
C PRO A 440 16.84 -8.61 20.34
N ILE A 441 15.72 -7.93 20.57
CA ILE A 441 14.38 -8.52 20.63
C ILE A 441 13.98 -8.97 19.23
N PHE A 442 13.61 -10.25 19.10
CA PHE A 442 13.11 -10.79 17.85
C PHE A 442 11.73 -10.19 17.52
N ILE A 443 11.60 -9.60 16.33
CA ILE A 443 10.34 -9.05 15.83
C ILE A 443 9.62 -10.13 15.04
N ASP A 444 10.23 -10.54 13.93
CA ASP A 444 9.71 -11.54 12.99
C ASP A 444 10.84 -11.97 12.03
N GLN A 445 10.56 -12.88 11.12
CA GLN A 445 11.51 -13.31 10.09
C GLN A 445 10.85 -13.46 8.71
N LEU A 446 11.66 -13.32 7.66
CA LEU A 446 11.27 -13.57 6.28
C LEU A 446 12.17 -14.63 5.66
N PHE A 447 11.73 -15.18 4.52
CA PHE A 447 12.50 -16.17 3.77
C PHE A 447 12.90 -15.67 2.38
N PRO A 448 13.67 -14.57 2.23
CA PRO A 448 13.87 -13.99 0.92
C PRO A 448 15.07 -14.63 0.19
N PRO A 449 15.27 -14.34 -1.10
CA PRO A 449 16.43 -14.81 -1.84
C PRO A 449 17.74 -14.34 -1.21
N ALA A 450 18.78 -15.16 -1.34
CA ALA A 450 20.13 -14.82 -0.93
C ALA A 450 20.62 -13.49 -1.55
N GLY A 451 21.38 -12.71 -0.78
CA GLY A 451 21.92 -11.43 -1.22
C GLY A 451 22.37 -10.56 -0.05
N GLN A 452 22.73 -9.31 -0.33
CA GLN A 452 23.11 -8.34 0.69
C GLN A 452 21.98 -7.33 0.88
N TYR A 453 21.22 -7.47 1.96
CA TYR A 453 20.21 -6.51 2.40
C TYR A 453 20.92 -5.39 3.17
N ASN A 454 21.22 -4.31 2.46
CA ASN A 454 22.07 -3.21 2.91
C ASN A 454 21.31 -1.89 3.05
N ALA A 455 19.98 -1.91 2.99
CA ALA A 455 19.15 -0.80 3.38
C ALA A 455 17.92 -1.34 4.11
N LEU A 456 17.41 -0.57 5.05
CA LEU A 456 16.21 -0.92 5.82
C LEU A 456 15.31 0.32 5.87
N ALA A 457 14.04 0.15 5.57
CA ALA A 457 13.02 1.16 5.82
C ALA A 457 11.99 0.64 6.81
N TRP A 458 11.41 1.53 7.60
CA TRP A 458 10.22 1.23 8.42
C TRP A 458 9.53 2.52 8.81
N ASP A 459 8.24 2.41 9.10
CA ASP A 459 7.47 3.47 9.73
C ASP A 459 7.42 3.24 11.24
N THR A 460 7.66 4.27 12.02
CA THR A 460 7.33 4.30 13.45
C THR A 460 5.94 4.93 13.53
N VAL A 461 4.93 4.18 13.98
CA VAL A 461 3.51 4.58 13.88
C VAL A 461 2.80 4.38 15.21
N PRO A 462 1.74 5.15 15.53
CA PRO A 462 0.97 4.94 16.75
C PRO A 462 0.43 3.52 16.91
N ALA A 463 0.65 2.92 18.08
CA ALA A 463 0.08 1.62 18.40
C ALA A 463 -1.46 1.68 18.38
N THR A 464 -2.08 0.63 17.84
CA THR A 464 -3.55 0.54 17.75
C THR A 464 -4.18 -0.07 19.01
N ASP A 465 -3.39 -0.79 19.80
CA ASP A 465 -3.80 -1.45 21.04
C ASP A 465 -2.67 -1.50 22.08
N GLY A 466 -2.94 -2.16 23.22
CA GLY A 466 -1.97 -2.34 24.30
C GLY A 466 -1.76 -1.10 25.16
N GLU A 467 -0.67 -1.11 25.93
CA GLU A 467 -0.29 -0.01 26.84
C GLU A 467 0.19 1.23 26.08
N ALA A 468 0.76 1.04 24.89
CA ALA A 468 1.21 2.10 24.01
C ALA A 468 0.12 2.66 23.07
N ALA A 469 -1.14 2.23 23.19
CA ALA A 469 -2.21 2.62 22.27
C ALA A 469 -2.32 4.15 22.11
N GLY A 470 -2.16 4.63 20.87
CA GLY A 470 -2.15 6.05 20.52
C GLY A 470 -0.76 6.70 20.46
N TYR A 471 0.30 5.98 20.80
CA TYR A 471 1.69 6.46 20.75
C TYR A 471 2.55 5.59 19.85
N ALA A 472 3.41 6.21 19.05
CA ALA A 472 4.43 5.55 18.25
C ALA A 472 5.64 5.14 19.11
N VAL A 473 5.93 5.96 20.14
CA VAL A 473 6.90 5.67 21.20
C VAL A 473 6.28 6.00 22.56
N LEU A 474 6.33 5.07 23.51
CA LEU A 474 5.96 5.30 24.91
C LEU A 474 7.10 4.89 25.83
N MET A 475 7.68 5.87 26.53
CA MET A 475 8.76 5.66 27.49
C MET A 475 8.23 5.75 28.92
N GLN A 476 8.49 4.75 29.74
CA GLN A 476 8.13 4.72 31.15
C GLN A 476 9.35 4.38 32.00
N GLY A 477 9.52 5.07 33.13
CA GLY A 477 10.69 4.82 33.97
C GLY A 477 10.81 5.74 35.18
N THR A 478 12.03 5.82 35.72
CA THR A 478 12.39 6.73 36.80
C THR A 478 13.67 7.49 36.50
N ALA A 479 13.72 8.75 36.90
CA ALA A 479 14.90 9.60 36.82
C ALA A 479 15.29 10.11 38.21
N GLU A 480 16.55 9.95 38.60
CA GLU A 480 17.07 10.35 39.91
C GLU A 480 18.19 11.39 39.83
N LYS A 481 18.11 12.45 40.64
CA LYS A 481 19.17 13.45 40.77
C LYS A 481 19.19 14.07 42.16
N GLU A 482 20.35 14.07 42.80
CA GLU A 482 20.56 14.70 44.13
C GLU A 482 19.56 14.27 45.23
N GLY A 483 18.99 13.06 45.13
CA GLY A 483 18.00 12.52 46.06
C GLY A 483 16.55 12.87 45.75
N GLU A 484 16.31 13.58 44.65
CA GLU A 484 15.02 13.67 43.96
C GLU A 484 14.85 12.46 43.03
N SER A 485 13.64 11.92 42.96
CA SER A 485 13.27 10.78 42.13
C SER A 485 11.93 11.13 41.49
N ILE A 486 11.88 11.05 40.16
CA ILE A 486 10.73 11.39 39.34
C ILE A 486 10.37 10.15 38.53
N ALA A 487 9.17 9.62 38.74
CA ALA A 487 8.60 8.64 37.81
C ALA A 487 8.14 9.37 36.55
N PHE A 488 8.34 8.79 35.37
CA PHE A 488 7.91 9.40 34.12
C PHE A 488 7.20 8.41 33.20
N SER A 489 6.31 8.96 32.38
CA SER A 489 5.58 8.34 31.28
C SER A 489 5.46 9.42 30.20
N ILE A 490 6.18 9.22 29.09
CA ILE A 490 6.33 10.20 28.01
C ILE A 490 5.89 9.53 26.72
N GLY A 491 4.76 9.97 26.16
CA GLY A 491 4.22 9.49 24.91
C GLY A 491 4.61 10.37 23.72
N VAL A 492 4.82 9.75 22.56
CA VAL A 492 5.06 10.41 21.27
C VAL A 492 4.04 9.88 20.28
N GLU A 493 3.10 10.72 19.86
CA GLU A 493 2.00 10.36 18.96
C GLU A 493 2.33 10.50 17.46
N ASN A 494 3.46 11.11 17.11
CA ASN A 494 3.84 11.36 15.72
C ASN A 494 4.36 10.10 15.03
N SER A 495 4.16 10.02 13.72
CA SER A 495 4.73 8.97 12.88
C SER A 495 6.01 9.41 12.20
N TYR A 496 6.95 8.49 12.01
CA TYR A 496 8.24 8.77 11.37
C TYR A 496 8.58 7.69 10.34
N ASN A 497 8.92 8.09 9.12
CA ASN A 497 9.53 7.19 8.15
C ASN A 497 11.05 7.18 8.36
N ASN A 498 11.62 5.99 8.50
CA ASN A 498 13.06 5.80 8.65
C ASN A 498 13.54 5.09 7.40
N LEU A 499 14.54 5.65 6.71
CA LEU A 499 15.22 4.99 5.60
C LEU A 499 16.73 4.97 5.85
N CYS A 500 17.24 3.80 6.16
CA CYS A 500 18.59 3.59 6.67
C CYS A 500 19.46 2.85 5.67
N GLY A 501 20.75 3.14 5.71
CA GLY A 501 21.79 2.47 4.92
C GLY A 501 22.23 1.13 5.53
N GLU A 502 23.45 0.73 5.16
CA GLU A 502 24.06 -0.51 5.67
C GLU A 502 24.22 -0.44 7.20
N PHE A 503 23.97 -1.56 7.88
CA PHE A 503 24.18 -1.67 9.32
C PHE A 503 25.63 -1.32 9.68
N VAL A 504 25.80 -0.36 10.59
CA VAL A 504 27.12 0.06 11.09
C VAL A 504 27.33 -0.52 12.49
N GLY A 505 28.24 -1.48 12.62
CA GLY A 505 28.61 -2.06 13.91
C GLY A 505 29.79 -3.02 13.80
N ASP A 506 30.12 -3.71 14.90
CA ASP A 506 31.26 -4.64 14.96
C ASP A 506 31.06 -5.88 14.05
N ALA A 507 29.81 -6.29 13.84
CA ALA A 507 29.42 -7.36 12.92
C ALA A 507 28.71 -6.78 11.69
N ARG A 508 29.01 -7.32 10.51
CA ARG A 508 28.20 -7.03 9.31
C ARG A 508 26.91 -7.83 9.38
N LYS A 509 25.78 -7.14 9.23
CA LYS A 509 24.43 -7.71 9.19
C LYS A 509 23.87 -7.71 7.76
N GLY A 510 22.76 -8.42 7.55
CA GLY A 510 22.06 -8.44 6.25
C GLY A 510 22.74 -9.19 5.10
N ILE A 511 23.86 -9.91 5.33
CA ILE A 511 24.49 -10.76 4.31
C ILE A 511 23.85 -12.15 4.37
N LEU A 512 22.86 -12.38 3.51
CA LEU A 512 22.11 -13.62 3.46
C LEU A 512 22.69 -14.57 2.40
N SER A 513 23.22 -15.71 2.84
CA SER A 513 23.57 -16.81 1.92
C SER A 513 22.36 -17.69 1.62
N ALA A 514 22.39 -18.39 0.49
CA ALA A 514 21.41 -19.42 0.15
C ALA A 514 21.28 -20.47 1.28
N GLY A 515 20.07 -20.66 1.81
CA GLY A 515 19.81 -21.54 2.97
C GLY A 515 20.44 -21.08 4.29
N GLY A 516 21.04 -19.89 4.34
CA GLY A 516 21.69 -19.35 5.54
C GLY A 516 20.75 -18.48 6.37
N LEU A 517 21.21 -18.10 7.55
CA LEU A 517 20.57 -17.13 8.44
C LEU A 517 21.33 -15.81 8.38
N ALA A 518 20.60 -14.70 8.26
CA ALA A 518 21.10 -13.36 8.52
C ALA A 518 20.10 -12.61 9.38
N ASP A 519 20.57 -11.70 10.21
CA ASP A 519 19.73 -10.78 10.95
C ASP A 519 19.88 -9.34 10.41
N LEU A 520 18.85 -8.55 10.61
CA LEU A 520 18.81 -7.11 10.47
C LEU A 520 18.30 -6.53 11.78
N GLU A 521 18.88 -5.40 12.19
CA GLU A 521 18.56 -4.77 13.47
C GLU A 521 18.07 -3.34 13.25
N LEU A 522 16.90 -3.04 13.84
CA LEU A 522 16.39 -1.71 14.07
C LEU A 522 16.89 -1.27 15.46
N THR A 523 17.71 -0.25 15.51
CA THR A 523 18.28 0.27 16.77
C THR A 523 17.62 1.60 17.11
N PHE A 524 17.23 1.81 18.36
CA PHE A 524 16.60 3.05 18.82
C PHE A 524 17.44 3.73 19.90
N HIS A 525 17.97 4.92 19.59
CA HIS A 525 18.92 5.66 20.43
C HIS A 525 18.21 6.75 21.24
N PHE A 526 17.98 6.51 22.54
CA PHE A 526 17.23 7.45 23.41
C PHE A 526 18.13 8.49 24.09
N ASP A 527 19.44 8.28 24.07
CA ASP A 527 20.43 9.29 24.44
C ASP A 527 20.39 10.51 23.50
N HIS A 528 19.80 10.40 22.32
CA HIS A 528 19.45 11.56 21.50
C HIS A 528 18.50 12.52 22.24
N ILE A 529 17.54 12.03 23.04
CA ILE A 529 16.63 12.88 23.82
C ILE A 529 17.32 13.38 25.09
N PHE A 530 18.01 12.49 25.82
CA PHE A 530 18.48 12.81 27.17
C PHE A 530 19.94 13.28 27.23
N GLY A 531 20.70 13.12 26.15
CA GLY A 531 22.14 13.32 26.05
C GLY A 531 22.92 12.36 26.97
N ASP A 532 24.24 12.34 26.86
CA ASP A 532 25.11 11.49 27.68
C ASP A 532 26.08 12.32 28.52
N ALA A 533 26.03 12.17 29.85
CA ALA A 533 26.95 12.82 30.78
C ALA A 533 28.42 12.40 30.61
N GLU A 534 28.70 11.26 29.97
CA GLU A 534 30.07 10.80 29.70
C GLU A 534 30.70 11.55 28.51
N LEU A 535 29.88 12.09 27.61
CA LEU A 535 30.33 12.90 26.48
C LEU A 535 30.59 14.37 26.87
N PRO A 536 31.51 15.06 26.16
CA PRO A 536 31.68 16.50 26.32
C PRO A 536 30.38 17.27 26.06
N ALA A 537 30.23 18.43 26.70
CA ALA A 537 29.04 19.28 26.50
C ALA A 537 29.00 19.92 25.09
N ASP A 538 30.12 19.94 24.38
CA ASP A 538 30.27 20.38 22.98
C ASP A 538 30.27 19.21 21.99
N ASP A 539 29.88 18.01 22.44
CA ASP A 539 29.61 16.88 21.56
C ASP A 539 28.27 17.10 20.83
N GLY A 540 28.18 16.69 19.56
CA GLY A 540 26.98 16.88 18.75
C GLY A 540 25.72 16.28 19.37
N LEU A 541 25.86 15.12 20.04
CA LEU A 541 24.76 14.48 20.76
C LEU A 541 24.26 15.38 21.91
N ASN A 542 25.17 15.87 22.74
CA ASN A 542 24.84 16.72 23.89
C ASN A 542 24.40 18.15 23.51
N GLU A 543 24.85 18.66 22.37
CA GLU A 543 24.41 19.96 21.85
C GLU A 543 22.96 19.90 21.37
N LEU A 544 22.54 18.78 20.75
CA LEU A 544 21.21 18.59 20.18
C LEU A 544 20.18 18.02 21.16
N ALA A 545 20.60 17.23 22.15
CA ALA A 545 19.66 16.62 23.10
C ALA A 545 19.04 17.66 24.06
N PRO A 546 17.75 17.64 24.40
CA PRO A 546 17.19 18.52 25.43
C PRO A 546 17.67 18.18 26.86
N GLY A 547 17.98 16.92 27.15
CA GLY A 547 18.24 16.45 28.52
C GLY A 547 16.96 16.12 29.29
N PHE A 548 17.08 15.68 30.55
CA PHE A 548 15.89 15.31 31.35
C PHE A 548 15.26 16.50 32.12
N ALA A 549 15.99 17.60 32.31
CA ALA A 549 15.54 18.76 33.09
C ALA A 549 14.26 19.43 32.57
N PRO A 550 14.00 19.56 31.25
CA PRO A 550 12.73 20.08 30.75
C PRO A 550 11.54 19.26 31.27
N PHE A 551 11.61 17.93 31.16
CA PHE A 551 10.59 17.01 31.66
C PHE A 551 10.47 17.07 33.20
N ALA A 552 11.59 17.06 33.92
CA ALA A 552 11.59 17.15 35.37
C ALA A 552 10.91 18.43 35.90
N SER A 553 10.97 19.52 35.13
CA SER A 553 10.32 20.79 35.50
C SER A 553 8.79 20.73 35.46
N MET A 554 8.24 19.75 34.74
CA MET A 554 6.80 19.49 34.61
C MET A 554 6.27 18.54 35.70
N ALA A 555 7.15 17.96 36.53
CA ALA A 555 6.75 16.95 37.49
C ALA A 555 5.76 17.49 38.54
N GLU A 556 4.61 16.81 38.66
CA GLU A 556 3.63 17.05 39.71
C GLU A 556 3.65 15.91 40.72
N ASP A 557 3.90 16.22 41.99
CA ASP A 557 4.02 15.22 43.08
C ASP A 557 5.06 14.11 42.80
N GLY A 558 6.12 14.43 42.03
CA GLY A 558 7.19 13.49 41.69
C GLY A 558 6.87 12.56 40.52
N VAL A 559 5.87 12.90 39.70
CA VAL A 559 5.48 12.15 38.51
C VAL A 559 5.38 13.08 37.30
N VAL A 560 5.88 12.64 36.15
CA VAL A 560 5.68 13.27 34.83
C VAL A 560 4.82 12.32 34.00
N GLU A 561 3.62 12.76 33.61
CA GLU A 561 2.76 12.08 32.63
C GLU A 561 2.49 13.10 31.52
N THR A 562 3.06 12.89 30.34
CA THR A 562 3.00 13.89 29.25
C THR A 562 3.03 13.24 27.88
N ASP A 563 2.52 13.97 26.89
CA ASP A 563 2.60 13.69 25.45
C ASP A 563 3.19 14.91 24.72
N LEU A 564 3.32 14.89 23.38
CA LEU A 564 3.86 16.03 22.64
C LEU A 564 2.97 17.27 22.77
N THR A 565 1.64 17.07 22.76
CA THR A 565 0.68 18.15 22.96
C THR A 565 0.91 18.87 24.31
N ALA A 566 1.06 18.14 25.40
CA ALA A 566 1.33 18.72 26.72
C ALA A 566 2.74 19.33 26.84
N LEU A 567 3.73 18.77 26.12
CA LEU A 567 5.08 19.34 26.04
C LEU A 567 5.07 20.70 25.31
N GLU A 568 4.33 20.83 24.22
CA GLU A 568 4.18 22.10 23.48
C GLU A 568 3.59 23.20 24.37
N GLU A 569 2.61 22.87 25.21
CA GLU A 569 1.99 23.82 26.13
C GLU A 569 2.90 24.23 27.29
N ALA A 570 3.75 23.32 27.78
CA ALA A 570 4.52 23.49 29.00
C ALA A 570 5.93 24.06 28.77
N LEU A 571 6.58 23.71 27.67
CA LEU A 571 7.97 24.04 27.40
C LEU A 571 8.13 25.38 26.67
N THR A 572 9.36 25.90 26.66
CA THR A 572 9.67 27.01 25.75
C THR A 572 9.68 26.51 24.30
N THR A 573 9.41 27.39 23.34
CA THR A 573 9.43 27.03 21.91
C THR A 573 10.76 26.40 21.50
N ASP A 574 11.90 26.89 22.02
CA ASP A 574 13.22 26.34 21.70
C ASP A 574 13.41 24.92 22.27
N GLU A 575 12.92 24.64 23.48
CA GLU A 575 12.99 23.31 24.10
C GLU A 575 12.05 22.31 23.41
N TYR A 576 10.81 22.72 23.10
CA TYR A 576 9.87 21.88 22.38
C TYR A 576 10.38 21.57 20.96
N GLN A 577 10.89 22.57 20.24
CA GLN A 577 11.44 22.35 18.91
C GLN A 577 12.64 21.40 18.94
N MET A 578 13.49 21.48 19.96
CA MET A 578 14.60 20.55 20.14
C MET A 578 14.12 19.10 20.33
N ILE A 579 13.00 18.88 21.02
CA ILE A 579 12.37 17.56 21.13
C ILE A 579 11.82 17.13 19.76
N VAL A 580 11.05 17.96 19.07
CA VAL A 580 10.47 17.60 17.77
C VAL A 580 11.55 17.30 16.72
N ASP A 581 12.63 18.06 16.69
CA ASP A 581 13.74 17.87 15.75
C ASP A 581 14.52 16.57 16.01
N ILE A 582 14.56 16.11 17.26
CA ILE A 582 15.34 14.92 17.63
C ILE A 582 14.57 13.62 17.48
N LEU A 583 13.24 13.62 17.61
CA LEU A 583 12.42 12.41 17.58
C LEU A 583 12.53 11.59 16.28
N PRO A 584 12.60 12.19 15.08
CA PRO A 584 12.86 11.41 13.87
C PRO A 584 14.19 10.67 13.96
N THR A 585 15.19 11.25 14.64
CA THR A 585 16.55 10.70 14.71
C THR A 585 16.71 9.51 15.64
N LEU A 586 15.63 9.00 16.26
CA LEU A 586 15.76 7.87 17.19
C LEU A 586 16.08 6.57 16.48
N GLY A 587 15.54 6.33 15.28
CA GLY A 587 15.63 5.06 14.58
C GLY A 587 16.91 4.91 13.73
N HIS A 588 17.64 3.81 13.89
CA HIS A 588 18.94 3.54 13.26
C HIS A 588 19.08 2.09 12.78
N THR A 589 20.08 1.82 11.93
CA THR A 589 20.60 0.45 11.68
C THR A 589 21.98 0.30 12.32
N GLY A 590 22.02 -0.13 13.59
CA GLY A 590 23.23 -0.07 14.41
C GLY A 590 23.59 1.38 14.74
N GLU A 591 24.80 1.81 14.35
CA GLU A 591 25.28 3.20 14.43
C GLU A 591 25.09 3.96 13.09
N GLY A 592 24.37 3.36 12.13
CA GLY A 592 24.17 3.94 10.81
C GLY A 592 23.18 5.10 10.88
N HIS A 593 23.51 6.24 10.26
CA HIS A 593 22.53 7.31 10.06
C HIS A 593 21.38 6.81 9.19
N CYS A 594 20.16 7.23 9.50
CA CYS A 594 19.07 7.13 8.57
C CYS A 594 18.78 8.50 7.98
N LEU A 595 18.27 8.50 6.76
CA LEU A 595 17.53 9.65 6.29
C LEU A 595 16.17 9.59 6.96
N TYR A 596 15.88 10.66 7.68
CA TYR A 596 14.54 11.00 8.09
C TYR A 596 14.19 12.18 7.18
N ASP A 597 13.19 12.00 6.33
CA ASP A 597 12.55 13.14 5.70
C ASP A 597 11.40 13.53 6.62
N PRO A 598 11.62 14.45 7.58
CA PRO A 598 10.52 14.92 8.41
C PRO A 598 9.45 15.47 7.47
N THR A 599 8.25 14.92 7.53
CA THR A 599 7.16 15.29 6.63
C THR A 599 6.20 16.25 7.31
N GLY A 600 5.36 16.94 6.53
CA GLY A 600 4.23 17.71 7.02
C GLY A 600 3.10 17.71 5.98
N THR A 601 1.99 18.37 6.27
CA THR A 601 0.87 18.53 5.33
C THR A 601 1.07 19.76 4.44
N LEU A 602 1.22 19.55 3.14
CA LEU A 602 1.26 20.63 2.15
C LEU A 602 -0.12 20.77 1.51
N GLU A 603 -0.77 21.92 1.73
CA GLU A 603 -2.08 22.26 1.18
C GLU A 603 -1.93 23.08 -0.11
N PHE A 604 -2.65 22.72 -1.16
CA PHE A 604 -2.71 23.48 -2.40
C PHE A 604 -4.04 24.22 -2.47
N ARG A 605 -3.98 25.53 -2.67
CA ARG A 605 -5.15 26.41 -2.68
C ARG A 605 -5.25 27.16 -3.99
N ALA A 606 -6.46 27.40 -4.46
CA ALA A 606 -6.73 28.17 -5.66
C ALA A 606 -7.50 29.45 -5.31
N ASN A 607 -7.12 30.56 -5.92
CA ASN A 607 -7.64 31.89 -5.62
C ASN A 607 -7.90 32.69 -6.90
N GLY A 608 -9.12 33.19 -7.10
CA GLY A 608 -9.47 34.12 -8.19
C GLY A 608 -9.36 35.59 -7.79
N GLU A 609 -8.64 35.87 -6.69
CA GLU A 609 -8.61 37.14 -5.97
C GLU A 609 -9.99 37.59 -5.46
N ASP A 610 -9.99 38.72 -4.74
CA ASP A 610 -11.22 39.37 -4.30
C ASP A 610 -12.14 39.71 -5.48
N PHE A 611 -11.59 39.92 -6.68
CA PHE A 611 -12.33 40.33 -7.88
C PHE A 611 -13.35 39.29 -8.34
N VAL A 612 -13.03 38.00 -8.30
CA VAL A 612 -13.96 36.96 -8.75
C VAL A 612 -15.19 36.86 -7.84
N ARG A 613 -15.02 37.05 -6.53
CA ARG A 613 -16.12 36.95 -5.55
C ARG A 613 -16.87 38.27 -5.34
N GLN A 614 -16.15 39.39 -5.26
CA GLN A 614 -16.73 40.70 -4.98
C GLN A 614 -17.23 41.41 -6.25
N GLY A 615 -16.82 40.93 -7.42
CA GLY A 615 -16.97 41.63 -8.68
C GLY A 615 -16.05 42.85 -8.80
N PHE A 616 -15.97 43.43 -9.99
CA PHE A 616 -15.18 44.63 -10.24
C PHE A 616 -15.68 45.40 -11.45
N THR A 617 -15.09 46.58 -11.72
CA THR A 617 -15.43 47.38 -12.90
C THR A 617 -14.31 47.26 -13.94
N SER A 618 -14.62 46.71 -15.11
CA SER A 618 -13.69 46.58 -16.23
C SER A 618 -13.17 47.94 -16.71
N LYS A 619 -12.05 47.96 -17.44
CA LYS A 619 -11.44 49.20 -17.97
C LYS A 619 -12.36 50.07 -18.83
N ASP A 620 -13.38 49.46 -19.42
CA ASP A 620 -14.40 50.09 -20.26
C ASP A 620 -15.72 50.38 -19.53
N GLY A 621 -15.76 50.17 -18.20
CA GLY A 621 -16.83 50.65 -17.32
C GLY A 621 -18.01 49.69 -17.15
N TRP A 622 -17.83 48.39 -17.39
CA TRP A 622 -18.81 47.37 -17.05
C TRP A 622 -18.58 46.87 -15.63
N ALA A 623 -19.62 46.89 -14.79
CA ALA A 623 -19.58 46.25 -13.48
C ALA A 623 -19.86 44.75 -13.66
N ILE A 624 -18.86 43.91 -13.43
CA ILE A 624 -18.89 42.46 -13.61
C ILE A 624 -19.07 41.79 -12.25
N SER A 625 -19.98 40.82 -12.20
CA SER A 625 -20.16 39.88 -11.08
C SER A 625 -20.13 38.47 -11.65
N PHE A 626 -19.38 37.57 -11.02
CA PHE A 626 -19.34 36.17 -11.42
C PHE A 626 -20.32 35.36 -10.57
N ASP A 627 -21.04 34.46 -11.21
CA ASP A 627 -21.81 33.41 -10.55
C ASP A 627 -20.93 32.16 -10.36
N HIS A 628 -20.15 31.81 -11.39
CA HIS A 628 -19.17 30.72 -11.38
C HIS A 628 -17.93 31.08 -12.19
N VAL A 629 -16.76 30.66 -11.72
CA VAL A 629 -15.52 30.71 -12.48
C VAL A 629 -14.82 29.36 -12.32
N TYR A 630 -15.11 28.46 -13.24
CA TYR A 630 -14.52 27.13 -13.22
C TYR A 630 -13.15 27.12 -13.89
N VAL A 631 -12.17 26.53 -13.23
CA VAL A 631 -10.86 26.18 -13.79
C VAL A 631 -10.62 24.69 -13.61
N ASN A 632 -10.21 24.00 -14.67
CA ASN A 632 -9.86 22.58 -14.61
C ASN A 632 -8.34 22.43 -14.65
N LEU A 633 -7.77 22.02 -13.51
CA LEU A 633 -6.33 22.01 -13.24
C LEU A 633 -5.79 20.59 -13.33
N THR A 634 -4.61 20.37 -13.89
CA THR A 634 -3.88 19.09 -13.81
C THR A 634 -2.40 19.35 -13.55
N ASP A 635 -1.65 18.29 -13.25
CA ASP A 635 -0.20 18.31 -13.10
C ASP A 635 0.29 19.36 -12.07
N ILE A 636 -0.50 19.57 -11.01
CA ILE A 636 -0.19 20.52 -9.94
C ILE A 636 1.01 19.97 -9.16
N THR A 637 2.16 20.63 -9.32
CA THR A 637 3.45 20.16 -8.82
C THR A 637 4.15 21.26 -8.03
N ALA A 638 4.54 20.98 -6.79
CA ALA A 638 5.34 21.88 -5.97
C ALA A 638 6.80 21.42 -5.89
N TYR A 639 7.70 22.39 -5.83
CA TYR A 639 9.13 22.15 -5.89
C TYR A 639 9.87 22.88 -4.76
N GLN A 640 10.86 22.21 -4.19
CA GLN A 640 11.92 22.85 -3.40
C GLN A 640 13.13 23.06 -4.33
N THR A 641 13.53 24.32 -4.51
CA THR A 641 14.63 24.71 -5.41
C THR A 641 15.68 25.57 -4.69
N ASP A 642 16.97 25.35 -4.97
CA ASP A 642 18.06 26.24 -4.55
C ASP A 642 19.06 26.45 -5.72
N PRO A 643 19.13 27.65 -6.32
CA PRO A 643 18.40 28.89 -5.96
C PRO A 643 16.89 28.81 -6.25
N PRO A 644 16.07 29.72 -5.68
CA PRO A 644 14.66 29.85 -6.05
C PRO A 644 14.46 29.97 -7.57
N TYR A 645 13.42 29.32 -8.09
CA TYR A 645 13.07 29.39 -9.51
C TYR A 645 12.73 30.83 -9.95
N GLU A 646 13.26 31.24 -11.11
CA GLU A 646 13.07 32.56 -11.71
C GLU A 646 12.28 32.43 -13.03
N PRO A 647 10.95 32.62 -13.01
CA PRO A 647 10.07 32.38 -14.15
C PRO A 647 10.44 33.17 -15.41
N ASP A 648 10.96 34.38 -15.26
CA ASP A 648 11.37 35.24 -16.39
C ASP A 648 12.52 34.65 -17.23
N ALA A 649 13.26 33.66 -16.71
CA ALA A 649 14.31 32.98 -17.44
C ALA A 649 13.76 32.00 -18.50
N GLY A 650 12.57 31.43 -18.25
CA GLY A 650 11.94 30.42 -19.11
C GLY A 650 12.68 29.08 -19.18
N ASP A 651 13.55 28.81 -18.19
CA ASP A 651 14.23 27.53 -18.03
C ASP A 651 13.28 26.50 -17.35
N GLU A 652 13.60 25.21 -17.48
CA GLU A 652 12.93 24.14 -16.72
C GLU A 652 13.24 24.27 -15.21
N ILE A 653 12.35 23.78 -14.35
CA ILE A 653 12.55 23.80 -12.89
C ILE A 653 13.56 22.72 -12.51
N GLU A 654 14.73 23.11 -11.99
CA GLU A 654 15.72 22.21 -11.38
C GLU A 654 15.43 22.08 -9.88
N ALA A 655 14.77 20.99 -9.46
CA ALA A 655 14.32 20.79 -8.08
C ALA A 655 15.13 19.75 -7.30
N GLU A 656 15.30 19.99 -6.00
CA GLU A 656 15.83 19.01 -5.04
C GLU A 656 14.74 18.05 -4.57
N THR A 657 13.53 18.58 -4.36
CA THR A 657 12.33 17.84 -3.96
C THR A 657 11.16 18.21 -4.85
N THR A 658 10.40 17.22 -5.28
CA THR A 658 9.20 17.38 -6.11
C THR A 658 8.05 16.60 -5.50
N VAL A 659 6.92 17.25 -5.30
CA VAL A 659 5.66 16.61 -4.89
C VAL A 659 4.54 17.04 -5.83
N MET A 660 3.62 16.14 -6.13
CA MET A 660 2.60 16.34 -7.15
C MET A 660 1.25 15.85 -6.67
N LEU A 661 0.23 16.69 -6.82
CA LEU A 661 -1.15 16.25 -6.65
C LEU A 661 -1.55 15.34 -7.82
N ALA A 662 -2.22 14.22 -7.54
CA ALA A 662 -2.63 13.33 -8.61
C ALA A 662 -4.06 13.64 -9.08
N GLY A 663 -4.17 13.80 -10.40
CA GLY A 663 -5.45 13.91 -11.09
C GLY A 663 -5.81 15.34 -11.50
N PRO A 664 -6.89 15.47 -12.28
CA PRO A 664 -7.45 16.76 -12.62
C PRO A 664 -8.38 17.25 -11.50
N TYR A 665 -8.36 18.56 -11.25
CA TYR A 665 -9.15 19.24 -10.23
C TYR A 665 -10.01 20.32 -10.89
N LEU A 666 -11.33 20.15 -10.85
CA LEU A 666 -12.29 21.18 -11.25
C LEU A 666 -12.58 22.09 -10.05
N VAL A 667 -12.19 23.36 -10.14
CA VAL A 667 -12.31 24.33 -9.05
C VAL A 667 -13.20 25.50 -9.48
N ASP A 668 -14.21 25.84 -8.67
CA ASP A 668 -14.97 27.08 -8.81
C ASP A 668 -14.37 28.18 -7.95
N LEU A 669 -13.69 29.15 -8.58
CA LEU A 669 -13.03 30.27 -7.90
C LEU A 669 -14.04 31.26 -7.31
N ALA A 670 -15.29 31.26 -7.78
CA ALA A 670 -16.36 32.11 -7.25
C ALA A 670 -17.07 31.49 -6.03
N ALA A 671 -16.75 30.24 -5.67
CA ALA A 671 -17.37 29.58 -4.53
C ALA A 671 -17.02 30.27 -3.20
N GLY A 672 -18.04 30.45 -2.35
CA GLY A 672 -17.90 31.04 -1.02
C GLY A 672 -18.56 32.41 -0.88
N ALA A 673 -18.29 33.09 0.24
CA ALA A 673 -18.66 34.49 0.45
C ALA A 673 -17.50 35.43 0.06
N ASP A 674 -17.77 36.73 -0.05
CA ASP A 674 -16.81 37.79 -0.37
C ASP A 674 -15.50 37.74 0.45
N ASP A 675 -15.54 37.21 1.67
CA ASP A 675 -14.42 37.10 2.62
C ASP A 675 -13.99 35.65 2.90
N ALA A 676 -14.40 34.68 2.07
CA ALA A 676 -14.00 33.29 2.25
C ALA A 676 -12.49 33.10 2.00
N GLU A 677 -11.91 32.07 2.59
CA GLU A 677 -10.52 31.67 2.32
C GLU A 677 -10.36 31.20 0.84
N PRO A 678 -9.13 31.19 0.31
CA PRO A 678 -8.81 30.50 -0.95
C PRO A 678 -9.30 29.04 -0.92
N ILE A 679 -9.79 28.56 -2.08
CA ILE A 679 -10.39 27.23 -2.20
C ILE A 679 -9.31 26.17 -2.01
N LEU A 680 -9.49 25.25 -1.06
CA LEU A 680 -8.62 24.08 -0.94
C LEU A 680 -8.83 23.18 -2.14
N VAL A 681 -7.78 22.99 -2.94
CA VAL A 681 -7.76 22.07 -4.09
C VAL A 681 -7.56 20.65 -3.59
N ASP A 682 -6.46 20.42 -2.87
CA ASP A 682 -6.12 19.16 -2.19
C ASP A 682 -4.94 19.36 -1.22
N HIS A 683 -4.50 18.30 -0.56
CA HIS A 683 -3.32 18.25 0.30
C HIS A 683 -2.57 16.93 0.13
N LEU A 684 -1.29 16.92 0.50
CA LEU A 684 -0.50 15.68 0.62
C LEU A 684 0.52 15.76 1.76
N ILE A 685 1.04 14.61 2.16
CA ILE A 685 2.20 14.53 3.05
C ILE A 685 3.47 14.72 2.21
N ALA A 686 4.27 15.72 2.59
CA ALA A 686 5.43 16.18 1.84
C ALA A 686 6.64 16.32 2.77
N PRO A 687 7.88 16.08 2.29
CA PRO A 687 9.08 16.45 3.03
C PRO A 687 9.04 17.92 3.43
N SER A 688 9.33 18.20 4.70
CA SER A 688 9.46 19.56 5.21
C SER A 688 10.54 20.33 4.45
N GLY A 689 10.41 21.64 4.39
CA GLY A 689 11.27 22.50 3.59
C GLY A 689 10.53 23.69 2.99
N GLN A 690 11.20 24.41 2.09
CA GLN A 690 10.63 25.58 1.43
C GLN A 690 10.24 25.25 -0.02
N TYR A 691 8.94 25.08 -0.24
CA TYR A 691 8.34 24.96 -1.55
C TYR A 691 8.22 26.36 -2.18
N ASN A 692 9.21 26.71 -3.01
CA ASN A 692 9.39 28.03 -3.60
C ASN A 692 9.18 28.04 -5.12
N ALA A 693 8.64 26.96 -5.69
CA ALA A 693 8.15 26.94 -7.05
C ALA A 693 6.88 26.08 -7.14
N LEU A 694 5.98 26.44 -8.06
CA LEU A 694 4.73 25.75 -8.30
C LEU A 694 4.46 25.67 -9.81
N ALA A 695 4.03 24.51 -10.28
CA ALA A 695 3.61 24.30 -11.66
C ALA A 695 2.20 23.71 -11.72
N TRP A 696 1.45 24.03 -12.76
CA TRP A 696 0.18 23.38 -13.07
C TRP A 696 -0.18 23.60 -14.54
N GLN A 697 -1.14 22.82 -15.02
CA GLN A 697 -1.78 23.05 -16.30
C GLN A 697 -3.27 23.36 -16.12
N MET A 698 -3.79 24.25 -16.95
CA MET A 698 -5.22 24.40 -17.20
C MET A 698 -5.55 23.60 -18.45
N VAL A 699 -6.41 22.59 -18.36
CA VAL A 699 -6.75 21.71 -19.50
C VAL A 699 -8.27 21.56 -19.64
N PRO A 700 -8.82 21.37 -20.86
CA PRO A 700 -10.24 21.15 -21.04
C PRO A 700 -10.79 20.03 -20.16
N ALA A 701 -11.87 20.33 -19.42
CA ALA A 701 -12.58 19.29 -18.67
C ALA A 701 -13.12 18.23 -19.63
N SER A 702 -13.03 16.96 -19.25
CA SER A 702 -13.46 15.84 -20.09
C SER A 702 -14.97 15.59 -20.04
N GLU A 703 -15.65 16.11 -19.01
CA GLU A 703 -17.09 15.94 -18.79
C GLU A 703 -17.70 17.09 -17.97
N GLY A 704 -19.01 17.00 -17.70
CA GLY A 704 -19.75 17.99 -16.91
C GLY A 704 -20.19 19.20 -17.74
N GLU A 705 -20.72 20.23 -17.07
CA GLU A 705 -21.11 21.49 -17.72
C GLU A 705 -19.92 22.30 -18.25
N THR A 706 -18.72 21.97 -17.78
CA THR A 706 -17.44 22.54 -18.22
C THR A 706 -16.76 21.71 -19.32
N ALA A 707 -17.39 20.62 -19.79
CA ALA A 707 -16.80 19.72 -20.79
C ALA A 707 -16.33 20.47 -22.04
N GLY A 708 -15.05 20.33 -22.37
CA GLY A 708 -14.41 21.00 -23.49
C GLY A 708 -13.79 22.37 -23.17
N TYR A 709 -13.89 22.85 -21.93
CA TYR A 709 -13.33 24.14 -21.50
C TYR A 709 -12.31 23.96 -20.36
N ALA A 710 -11.16 24.63 -20.48
CA ALA A 710 -10.15 24.73 -19.43
C ALA A 710 -10.53 25.82 -18.40
N VAL A 711 -11.19 26.89 -18.88
CA VAL A 711 -11.79 27.94 -18.06
C VAL A 711 -13.22 28.19 -18.54
N LEU A 712 -14.20 28.23 -17.63
CA LEU A 712 -15.58 28.60 -17.91
C LEU A 712 -16.02 29.70 -16.94
N MET A 713 -16.30 30.89 -17.48
CA MET A 713 -16.76 32.04 -16.71
C MET A 713 -18.26 32.25 -16.92
N GLN A 714 -19.01 32.35 -15.84
CA GLN A 714 -20.45 32.62 -15.83
C GLN A 714 -20.75 33.79 -14.92
N GLY A 715 -21.63 34.70 -15.34
CA GLY A 715 -21.98 35.84 -14.50
C GLY A 715 -22.88 36.88 -15.17
N THR A 716 -22.89 38.07 -14.58
CA THR A 716 -23.64 39.23 -15.05
C THR A 716 -22.73 40.46 -15.17
N ALA A 717 -22.88 41.23 -16.25
CA ALA A 717 -22.20 42.50 -16.44
C ALA A 717 -23.20 43.65 -16.66
N GLU A 718 -22.99 44.79 -15.98
CA GLU A 718 -23.87 45.96 -16.05
C GLU A 718 -23.16 47.26 -16.46
N LYS A 719 -23.75 48.01 -17.40
CA LYS A 719 -23.26 49.35 -17.81
C LYS A 719 -24.41 50.23 -18.26
N GLU A 720 -24.49 51.45 -17.72
CA GLU A 720 -25.50 52.47 -18.07
C GLU A 720 -26.98 51.97 -18.06
N GLY A 721 -27.30 50.97 -17.24
CA GLY A 721 -28.63 50.38 -17.13
C GLY A 721 -28.93 49.25 -18.12
N GLU A 722 -27.95 48.86 -18.93
CA GLU A 722 -27.89 47.58 -19.64
C GLU A 722 -27.29 46.52 -18.70
N SER A 723 -27.85 45.31 -18.74
CA SER A 723 -27.44 44.16 -17.94
C SER A 723 -27.39 42.94 -18.86
N LEU A 724 -26.26 42.25 -18.87
CA LEU A 724 -25.95 41.13 -19.75
C LEU A 724 -25.58 39.92 -18.90
N GLU A 725 -26.31 38.82 -19.05
CA GLU A 725 -25.88 37.51 -18.56
C GLU A 725 -24.80 36.96 -19.52
N PHE A 726 -23.75 36.34 -19.00
CA PHE A 726 -22.68 35.79 -19.82
C PHE A 726 -22.23 34.40 -19.40
N THR A 727 -21.87 33.60 -20.40
CA THR A 727 -21.14 32.34 -20.33
C THR A 727 -20.03 32.42 -21.38
N ILE A 728 -18.77 32.46 -20.93
CA ILE A 728 -17.58 32.57 -21.78
C ILE A 728 -16.69 31.36 -21.51
N GLY A 729 -16.53 30.48 -22.50
CA GLY A 729 -15.68 29.30 -22.43
C GLY A 729 -14.32 29.50 -23.10
N VAL A 730 -13.27 28.93 -22.51
CA VAL A 730 -11.90 28.89 -23.06
C VAL A 730 -11.47 27.43 -23.20
N GLU A 731 -11.34 26.95 -24.43
CA GLU A 731 -11.03 25.55 -24.76
C GLU A 731 -9.53 25.21 -24.85
N ASN A 732 -8.65 26.22 -24.77
CA ASN A 732 -7.21 26.01 -24.90
C ASN A 732 -6.59 25.50 -23.59
N SER A 733 -5.56 24.67 -23.72
CA SER A 733 -4.71 24.28 -22.59
C SER A 733 -3.59 25.29 -22.37
N TYR A 734 -3.19 25.48 -21.12
CA TYR A 734 -2.10 26.37 -20.72
C TYR A 734 -1.25 25.73 -19.64
N SER A 735 0.07 25.87 -19.73
CA SER A 735 1.00 25.47 -18.67
C SER A 735 1.51 26.71 -17.93
N ASN A 736 1.64 26.60 -16.60
CA ASN A 736 2.19 27.65 -15.74
C ASN A 736 3.34 27.06 -14.93
N LEU A 737 4.50 27.72 -14.98
CA LEU A 737 5.68 27.42 -14.14
C LEU A 737 6.01 28.68 -13.34
N CYS A 738 5.79 28.65 -12.04
CA CYS A 738 5.78 29.82 -11.18
C CYS A 738 6.87 29.73 -10.11
N GLY A 739 7.38 30.88 -9.70
CA GLY A 739 8.40 30.99 -8.64
C GLY A 739 7.78 31.05 -7.25
N GLU A 740 8.45 31.75 -6.34
CA GLU A 740 8.00 31.92 -4.96
C GLU A 740 6.72 32.77 -4.90
N PHE A 741 5.82 32.43 -3.97
CA PHE A 741 4.63 33.23 -3.68
C PHE A 741 5.00 34.66 -3.29
N VAL A 742 4.41 35.64 -3.97
CA VAL A 742 4.59 37.07 -3.66
C VAL A 742 3.29 37.62 -3.06
N GLY A 743 3.33 37.97 -1.77
CA GLY A 743 2.18 38.57 -1.08
C GLY A 743 2.54 39.07 0.32
N ASP A 744 1.52 39.46 1.09
CA ASP A 744 1.70 39.99 2.45
C ASP A 744 2.22 38.93 3.44
N ALA A 745 1.87 37.65 3.22
CA ALA A 745 2.35 36.50 3.98
C ALA A 745 3.29 35.64 3.13
N ARG A 746 4.26 35.00 3.80
CA ARG A 746 5.07 33.95 3.16
C ARG A 746 4.30 32.64 3.18
N LYS A 747 4.33 31.92 2.07
CA LYS A 747 3.69 30.61 1.87
C LYS A 747 4.74 29.56 1.51
N GLY A 748 4.36 28.28 1.54
CA GLY A 748 5.22 27.17 1.13
C GLY A 748 6.34 26.76 2.10
N ILE A 749 6.36 27.26 3.34
CA ILE A 749 7.35 26.85 4.35
C ILE A 749 6.75 25.71 5.19
N LEU A 750 6.99 24.47 4.77
CA LEU A 750 6.50 23.28 5.45
C LEU A 750 7.43 22.91 6.60
N ARG A 751 6.89 22.87 7.82
CA ARG A 751 7.61 22.38 9.00
C ARG A 751 7.33 20.89 9.20
N PRO A 752 8.23 20.15 9.86
CA PRO A 752 7.93 18.81 10.37
C PRO A 752 6.60 18.81 11.14
N ASP A 753 5.71 17.87 10.81
CA ASP A 753 4.35 17.68 11.34
C ASP A 753 3.44 18.91 11.26
N GLY A 754 3.89 19.96 10.59
CA GLY A 754 3.15 21.20 10.39
C GLY A 754 2.32 21.17 9.12
N ALA A 755 1.47 22.19 8.96
CA ALA A 755 0.82 22.48 7.70
C ALA A 755 1.45 23.72 7.04
N ALA A 756 1.57 23.71 5.71
CA ALA A 756 1.88 24.89 4.92
C ALA A 756 0.99 24.93 3.69
N ASP A 757 0.57 26.13 3.29
CA ASP A 757 -0.21 26.32 2.08
C ASP A 757 0.66 26.83 0.91
N LEU A 758 0.28 26.42 -0.29
CA LEU A 758 0.71 26.95 -1.57
C LEU A 758 -0.52 27.48 -2.30
N GLU A 759 -0.36 28.57 -3.04
CA GLU A 759 -1.49 29.22 -3.70
C GLU A 759 -1.27 29.37 -5.21
N LEU A 760 -2.22 28.85 -5.98
CA LEU A 760 -2.45 29.11 -7.40
C LEU A 760 -3.39 30.32 -7.50
N THR A 761 -2.91 31.44 -8.00
CA THR A 761 -3.70 32.67 -8.14
C THR A 761 -4.05 32.92 -9.60
N PHE A 762 -5.28 33.36 -9.88
CA PHE A 762 -5.80 33.60 -11.23
C PHE A 762 -6.28 35.04 -11.38
N HIS A 763 -5.55 35.85 -12.17
CA HIS A 763 -5.76 37.28 -12.36
C HIS A 763 -6.70 37.54 -13.55
N PHE A 764 -8.01 37.68 -13.30
CA PHE A 764 -9.02 37.92 -14.35
C PHE A 764 -9.09 39.38 -14.82
N ASP A 765 -8.55 40.30 -14.03
CA ASP A 765 -8.32 41.69 -14.42
C ASP A 765 -7.38 41.80 -15.64
N HIS A 766 -6.55 40.79 -15.92
CA HIS A 766 -5.81 40.70 -17.18
C HIS A 766 -6.75 40.66 -18.40
N ILE A 767 -7.94 40.05 -18.30
CA ILE A 767 -8.92 40.00 -19.40
C ILE A 767 -9.71 41.30 -19.46
N PHE A 768 -10.20 41.78 -18.32
CA PHE A 768 -11.21 42.85 -18.29
C PHE A 768 -10.63 44.24 -18.02
N GLY A 769 -9.38 44.32 -17.56
CA GLY A 769 -8.72 45.53 -17.05
C GLY A 769 -9.40 46.11 -15.82
N ASP A 770 -8.88 47.19 -15.27
CA ASP A 770 -9.40 47.83 -14.07
C ASP A 770 -9.73 49.31 -14.33
N ALA A 771 -10.98 49.70 -14.11
CA ALA A 771 -11.43 51.09 -14.22
C ALA A 771 -10.76 52.05 -13.23
N ASP A 772 -10.23 51.55 -12.11
CA ASP A 772 -9.54 52.37 -11.11
C ASP A 772 -8.09 52.69 -11.50
N LEU A 773 -7.54 51.97 -12.48
CA LEU A 773 -6.22 52.25 -13.05
C LEU A 773 -6.28 53.26 -14.21
N PRO A 774 -5.20 54.03 -14.45
CA PRO A 774 -5.09 54.86 -15.65
C PRO A 774 -5.24 54.05 -16.94
N ALA A 775 -5.77 54.67 -17.99
CA ALA A 775 -5.93 54.02 -19.29
C ALA A 775 -4.58 53.70 -19.98
N ASP A 776 -3.49 54.34 -19.54
CA ASP A 776 -2.11 54.10 -19.97
C ASP A 776 -1.32 53.22 -18.99
N ASP A 777 -2.02 52.57 -18.04
CA ASP A 777 -1.44 51.51 -17.22
C ASP A 777 -1.22 50.24 -18.06
N SER A 778 -0.13 49.50 -17.80
CA SER A 778 0.19 48.29 -18.55
C SER A 778 -0.93 47.26 -18.52
N LEU A 779 -1.65 47.12 -17.39
CA LEU A 779 -2.79 46.21 -17.31
C LEU A 779 -3.87 46.63 -18.31
N ASN A 780 -4.27 47.90 -18.29
CA ASN A 780 -5.33 48.42 -19.16
C ASN A 780 -4.93 48.54 -20.63
N GLU A 781 -3.65 48.69 -20.94
CA GLU A 781 -3.15 48.67 -22.32
C GLU A 781 -3.21 47.26 -22.93
N LEU A 782 -3.00 46.21 -22.11
CA LEU A 782 -2.94 44.81 -22.56
C LEU A 782 -4.26 44.05 -22.43
N ALA A 783 -5.16 44.45 -21.52
CA ALA A 783 -6.45 43.80 -21.35
C ALA A 783 -7.43 44.12 -22.49
N PRO A 784 -8.19 43.16 -23.07
CA PRO A 784 -9.21 43.48 -24.06
C PRO A 784 -10.38 44.32 -23.50
N GLY A 785 -10.75 44.16 -22.23
CA GLY A 785 -11.94 44.76 -21.65
C GLY A 785 -13.21 43.91 -21.82
N PHE A 786 -14.34 44.35 -21.28
CA PHE A 786 -15.61 43.61 -21.40
C PHE A 786 -16.42 44.00 -22.65
N GLU A 787 -16.21 45.19 -23.20
CA GLU A 787 -16.93 45.72 -24.36
C GLU A 787 -16.86 44.81 -25.62
N PRO A 788 -15.72 44.17 -25.95
CA PRO A 788 -15.67 43.21 -27.06
C PRO A 788 -16.66 42.06 -26.89
N PHE A 789 -16.80 41.50 -25.68
CA PHE A 789 -17.76 40.43 -25.38
C PHE A 789 -19.21 40.96 -25.39
N ALA A 790 -19.45 42.13 -24.79
CA ALA A 790 -20.76 42.77 -24.78
C ALA A 790 -21.32 43.00 -26.18
N SER A 791 -20.46 43.28 -27.16
CA SER A 791 -20.85 43.46 -28.57
C SER A 791 -21.45 42.18 -29.21
N GLN A 792 -21.24 41.01 -28.60
CA GLN A 792 -21.77 39.72 -29.05
C GLN A 792 -23.13 39.37 -28.44
N ALA A 793 -23.63 40.18 -27.50
CA ALA A 793 -24.85 39.87 -26.79
C ALA A 793 -26.06 39.76 -27.73
N THR A 794 -26.78 38.64 -27.63
CA THR A 794 -28.02 38.41 -28.36
C THR A 794 -29.16 38.21 -27.38
N ASN A 795 -30.10 39.18 -27.36
CA ASN A 795 -31.21 39.23 -26.41
C ASN A 795 -30.78 39.35 -24.93
N GLY A 796 -29.68 40.04 -24.64
CA GLY A 796 -29.20 40.24 -23.27
C GLY A 796 -28.37 39.08 -22.73
N LEU A 797 -28.00 38.13 -23.57
CA LEU A 797 -27.21 36.95 -23.22
C LEU A 797 -25.97 36.88 -24.11
N ILE A 798 -24.82 36.60 -23.51
CA ILE A 798 -23.56 36.26 -24.16
C ILE A 798 -23.31 34.77 -23.91
N GLU A 799 -23.35 33.94 -24.95
CA GLU A 799 -22.93 32.54 -24.90
C GLU A 799 -21.87 32.37 -25.99
N THR A 800 -20.60 32.21 -25.59
CA THR A 800 -19.48 32.24 -26.55
C THR A 800 -18.30 31.40 -26.08
N ASP A 801 -17.45 31.02 -27.02
CA ASP A 801 -16.18 30.30 -26.85
C ASP A 801 -15.09 30.97 -27.73
N LEU A 802 -13.83 30.53 -27.66
CA LEU A 802 -12.77 31.18 -28.44
C LEU A 802 -13.00 31.05 -29.95
N ALA A 803 -13.49 29.89 -30.42
CA ALA A 803 -13.86 29.71 -31.81
C ALA A 803 -14.92 30.74 -32.29
N THR A 804 -15.94 31.01 -31.48
CA THR A 804 -16.96 32.00 -31.79
C THR A 804 -16.39 33.43 -31.74
N LEU A 805 -15.53 33.73 -30.77
CA LEU A 805 -14.87 35.03 -30.62
C LEU A 805 -13.90 35.31 -31.77
N GLU A 806 -13.19 34.31 -32.30
CA GLU A 806 -12.32 34.46 -33.47
C GLU A 806 -13.09 34.96 -34.70
N GLU A 807 -14.31 34.47 -34.89
CA GLU A 807 -15.16 34.88 -36.01
C GLU A 807 -15.78 36.27 -35.80
N ALA A 808 -15.93 36.68 -34.55
CA ALA A 808 -16.77 37.82 -34.18
C ALA A 808 -16.01 39.09 -33.80
N LEU A 809 -14.83 38.95 -33.20
CA LEU A 809 -13.96 40.05 -32.81
C LEU A 809 -13.12 40.56 -33.99
N THR A 810 -12.56 41.77 -33.85
CA THR A 810 -11.50 42.18 -34.77
C THR A 810 -10.23 41.36 -34.53
N ALA A 811 -9.38 41.23 -35.55
CA ALA A 811 -8.13 40.47 -35.42
C ALA A 811 -7.27 40.96 -34.25
N ASP A 812 -7.15 42.29 -34.06
CA ASP A 812 -6.37 42.88 -32.98
C ASP A 812 -6.97 42.57 -31.59
N GLU A 813 -8.30 42.55 -31.46
CA GLU A 813 -8.99 42.20 -30.20
C GLU A 813 -8.88 40.72 -29.86
N TYR A 814 -9.03 39.83 -30.86
CA TYR A 814 -8.86 38.40 -30.66
C TYR A 814 -7.41 38.02 -30.37
N GLU A 815 -6.45 38.63 -31.06
CA GLU A 815 -5.01 38.45 -30.80
C GLU A 815 -4.67 38.87 -29.37
N MET A 816 -5.17 40.03 -28.92
CA MET A 816 -5.01 40.49 -27.53
C MET A 816 -5.60 39.50 -26.51
N LEU A 817 -6.79 38.96 -26.76
CA LEU A 817 -7.39 37.95 -25.89
C LEU A 817 -6.55 36.66 -25.85
N VAL A 818 -6.14 36.13 -27.00
CA VAL A 818 -5.34 34.89 -27.06
C VAL A 818 -3.96 35.06 -26.42
N GLU A 819 -3.34 36.25 -26.55
CA GLU A 819 -2.04 36.55 -25.93
C GLU A 819 -2.13 36.71 -24.41
N ILE A 820 -3.27 37.16 -23.86
CA ILE A 820 -3.42 37.40 -22.43
C ILE A 820 -3.83 36.15 -21.64
N LEU A 821 -4.56 35.21 -22.24
CA LEU A 821 -5.06 34.01 -21.54
C LEU A 821 -3.96 33.14 -20.89
N PRO A 822 -2.77 32.94 -21.48
CA PRO A 822 -1.67 32.24 -20.81
C PRO A 822 -1.15 32.95 -19.56
N THR A 823 -1.41 34.25 -19.41
CA THR A 823 -0.85 35.09 -18.33
C THR A 823 -1.72 35.10 -17.07
N LEU A 824 -2.84 34.37 -17.05
CA LEU A 824 -3.76 34.39 -15.92
C LEU A 824 -3.18 33.76 -14.65
N GLY A 825 -2.29 32.77 -14.79
CA GLY A 825 -1.73 32.03 -13.66
C GLY A 825 -0.59 32.75 -12.94
N HIS A 826 -0.68 32.81 -11.62
CA HIS A 826 0.26 33.47 -10.70
C HIS A 826 0.42 32.70 -9.38
N THR A 827 1.41 33.08 -8.57
CA THR A 827 1.52 32.67 -7.15
C THR A 827 1.46 33.91 -6.25
N GLY A 828 0.26 34.28 -5.80
CA GLY A 828 -0.01 35.63 -5.29
C GLY A 828 0.14 36.65 -6.42
N GLU A 829 1.07 37.58 -6.25
CA GLU A 829 1.51 38.55 -7.27
C GLU A 829 2.74 38.05 -8.07
N GLY A 830 3.21 36.84 -7.78
CA GLY A 830 4.39 36.25 -8.40
C GLY A 830 4.11 35.82 -9.84
N HIS A 831 5.01 36.16 -10.76
CA HIS A 831 4.88 35.83 -12.18
C HIS A 831 5.06 34.33 -12.43
N CYS A 832 4.51 33.86 -13.56
CA CYS A 832 4.74 32.53 -14.09
C CYS A 832 5.31 32.60 -15.50
N TYR A 833 6.14 31.64 -15.84
CA TYR A 833 6.45 31.32 -17.22
C TYR A 833 5.29 30.49 -17.77
N TYR A 834 4.80 30.89 -18.93
CA TYR A 834 3.65 30.26 -19.56
C TYR A 834 4.02 29.73 -20.95
N GLY A 835 3.56 28.51 -21.24
CA GLY A 835 3.74 27.85 -22.53
C GLY A 835 2.39 27.47 -23.15
N LEU A 836 2.26 27.66 -24.46
CA LEU A 836 1.21 27.04 -25.28
C LEU A 836 1.70 25.64 -25.70
N GLU A 837 0.96 24.59 -25.36
CA GLU A 837 1.21 23.23 -25.84
C GLU A 837 0.68 22.98 -27.26
#